data_AF-A0A932D2J4-F1
#
_entry.id   AF-A0A932D2J4-F1
#
_cell.length_a   1.000
_cell.length_b   1.000
_cell.length_c   1.000
_cell.angle_alpha   90.00
_cell.angle_beta   90.00
_cell.angle_gamma   90.00
#
_symmetry.space_group_name_H-M   'P 1'
#
loop_
_entity.id
_entity.type
_entity.pdbx_description
1 polymer ?
#
loop_
_entity_poly.entity_id
_entity_poly.type
_entity_poly.pdbx_seq_one_letter_code
_entity_poly.pdbx_strand_id
1 'polypeptide(L)'
;MTCILSTPLVSWGQGLGDLEGRRIGIVRYEPDQWQRDAARDSGLEPGAALTSPAVRAALRKLWRSRRYSDIRVLVDELPSGSLVVTFETRPVLRIDEVRVRGNRALSRDEVARALGFGPDREVTPEDLPTIEAAAERAYAERGYGAARATASIVPSDEEGRVGLSVEIEEGPPVRLGAVRYEGELALARELVRETVGAERGSIFDQVRLRQGLMRVRELYRSRGYYNAQIEDPLPFELPGGGRIGLTIRIRANNRFVVRFEGALRARSSDLVAALDLGSEREISEGVLATLSERIRDYYRVRGYRHAEIRPRLEPDDRARVTTITFRVVEGPQVRVRHLLFEGNAHFDDGFLREQVYSFLEEELPASFFFQAIDRDALDTLGLSGRPGASRSRIDPPPPLRFSPREVFDEKTYGHAIEHLVELYKVDGYLDVEIGQPVLQESPGVPTVRVRIREGPRTLISEVRYRGNRVLTSADLAEATELVAGEPLSVTTSEQALARLEEAYASQGFLYARIEQRVEKSEDGRRARITFTIEERARARIARILIRGNDRTSPALIRQRLTFSVGDWFTSDDAERSRERLLALGIFRTASIEPLDPAVEEADKAVVVTLRERMPNYVDLRGGGSTGEGVRFGIEYGYRNLFGWGLTFSIRSDFSYQVFFYDPDFEREFNDLPLGDQLERRVIGGLTLPSTPGLGFLGTSFQVAHQRQNELTFGYTTTGALLSATTATLRPFTPRLELGVASTDQAVFNREALDDYLATHDDLRLRRLLRVPEGESAFETIGASLSLDLRDNPFTPARGLFASVTSEYVQSLTQEKFPSQLVKATTLLSGYVPLGSSSVVLAVSGRLGRIYHLAKVSEAYQDRRFFLGGVDTIRGFPEESMVSQNVADEAKRQAEQSPNAEPLPVFPGGEAFVTLRGELRFPIFGPLAGGLFLDAGNLWTRSAGDRDATFDPFELRTAVGAGFRLVTPVGAVALDYGLNLQPRRFGALDEPTGALHFSIGLF
;
A
#
# COMPACT_ATOMS: atom_id res chain seq x y z
N MET A 1 36.52 -3.28 -13.31
CA MET A 1 37.66 -3.89 -14.03
C MET A 1 37.70 -3.24 -15.40
N THR A 2 38.72 -2.44 -15.65
CA THR A 2 38.89 -1.56 -16.82
C THR A 2 39.19 -2.42 -18.04
N CYS A 3 38.30 -2.48 -19.04
CA CYS A 3 38.59 -3.14 -20.31
C CYS A 3 38.75 -2.07 -21.40
N ILE A 4 40.00 -1.95 -21.83
CA ILE A 4 40.52 -1.14 -22.91
C ILE A 4 39.75 -1.48 -24.19
N LEU A 5 39.26 -0.46 -24.91
CA LEU A 5 38.75 -0.56 -26.28
C LEU A 5 39.87 -1.11 -27.18
N SER A 6 39.94 -2.44 -27.33
CA SER A 6 40.72 -3.05 -28.39
C SER A 6 39.99 -2.83 -29.71
N THR A 7 40.51 -1.93 -30.53
CA THR A 7 40.27 -1.94 -31.98
C THR A 7 40.46 -3.38 -32.49
N PRO A 8 39.48 -3.95 -33.21
CA PRO A 8 39.63 -5.31 -33.70
C PRO A 8 40.72 -5.37 -34.77
N LEU A 9 41.55 -6.41 -34.69
CA LEU A 9 42.47 -6.81 -35.73
C LEU A 9 41.67 -7.15 -37.01
N VAL A 10 41.59 -6.22 -37.95
CA VAL A 10 41.27 -6.56 -39.34
C VAL A 10 42.52 -7.22 -39.92
N SER A 11 42.62 -8.54 -39.83
CA SER A 11 43.70 -9.27 -40.51
C SER A 11 43.39 -9.35 -41.99
N TRP A 12 44.09 -8.56 -42.80
CA TRP A 12 44.08 -8.70 -44.25
C TRP A 12 44.93 -9.91 -44.62
N GLY A 13 44.31 -10.97 -45.10
CA GLY A 13 45.02 -12.03 -45.82
C GLY A 13 45.45 -11.50 -47.17
N GLN A 14 46.70 -11.04 -47.28
CA GLN A 14 47.30 -10.42 -48.48
C GLN A 14 46.62 -9.12 -48.98
N GLY A 15 47.44 -8.25 -49.57
CA GLY A 15 47.04 -6.88 -49.89
C GLY A 15 45.93 -6.83 -50.95
N LEU A 16 44.77 -6.27 -50.58
CA LEU A 16 43.67 -6.02 -51.52
C LEU A 16 44.08 -5.14 -52.72
N GLY A 17 45.21 -4.42 -52.61
CA GLY A 17 45.74 -3.52 -53.63
C GLY A 17 46.07 -4.20 -54.97
N ASP A 18 46.54 -5.46 -54.95
CA ASP A 18 46.90 -6.19 -56.18
C ASP A 18 45.66 -6.75 -56.93
N LEU A 19 44.50 -6.71 -56.28
CA LEU A 19 43.20 -7.22 -56.76
C LEU A 19 42.20 -6.09 -57.04
N GLU A 20 42.58 -4.83 -56.80
CA GLU A 20 41.72 -3.66 -56.95
C GLU A 20 41.35 -3.43 -58.42
N GLY A 21 40.05 -3.30 -58.72
CA GLY A 21 39.52 -3.11 -60.07
C GLY A 21 39.13 -4.39 -60.81
N ARG A 22 39.46 -5.60 -60.30
CA ARG A 22 39.06 -6.88 -60.90
C ARG A 22 37.58 -7.21 -60.62
N ARG A 23 36.93 -8.00 -61.48
CA ARG A 23 35.51 -8.34 -61.34
C ARG A 23 35.27 -9.39 -60.25
N ILE A 24 34.28 -9.13 -59.41
CA ILE A 24 33.74 -10.09 -58.45
C ILE A 24 32.90 -11.11 -59.23
N GLY A 25 33.32 -12.37 -59.24
CA GLY A 25 32.57 -13.47 -59.84
C GLY A 25 31.49 -14.03 -58.90
N ILE A 26 31.82 -14.20 -57.61
CA ILE A 26 30.93 -14.80 -56.61
C ILE A 26 31.09 -14.06 -55.27
N VAL A 27 29.97 -13.84 -54.57
CA VAL A 27 29.99 -13.41 -53.17
C VAL A 27 29.37 -14.50 -52.31
N ARG A 28 30.11 -14.97 -51.30
CA ARG A 28 29.69 -16.02 -50.35
C ARG A 28 29.61 -15.47 -48.94
N TYR A 29 28.75 -16.07 -48.12
CA TYR A 29 28.64 -15.76 -46.70
C TYR A 29 28.63 -17.06 -45.93
N GLU A 30 29.51 -17.20 -44.95
CA GLU A 30 29.60 -18.39 -44.10
C GLU A 30 29.19 -18.06 -42.66
N PRO A 31 28.44 -18.92 -41.96
CA PRO A 31 27.86 -20.18 -42.43
C PRO A 31 26.66 -19.97 -43.38
N ASP A 32 26.50 -20.89 -44.36
CA ASP A 32 25.50 -20.82 -45.44
C ASP A 32 24.05 -20.59 -44.95
N GLN A 33 23.72 -21.06 -43.75
CA GLN A 33 22.38 -20.95 -43.16
C GLN A 33 21.90 -19.49 -43.00
N TRP A 34 22.80 -18.51 -43.01
CA TRP A 34 22.48 -17.06 -42.89
C TRP A 34 22.80 -16.25 -44.15
N GLN A 35 23.10 -16.94 -45.27
CA GLN A 35 23.56 -16.31 -46.50
C GLN A 35 22.57 -15.30 -47.08
N ARG A 36 21.26 -15.52 -46.94
CA ARG A 36 20.21 -14.61 -47.44
C ARG A 36 20.21 -13.26 -46.70
N ASP A 37 20.33 -13.29 -45.37
CA ASP A 37 20.33 -12.08 -44.55
C ASP A 37 21.64 -11.30 -44.72
N ALA A 38 22.77 -12.00 -44.76
CA ALA A 38 24.08 -11.40 -44.95
C ALA A 38 24.25 -10.80 -46.36
N ALA A 39 23.70 -11.43 -47.40
CA ALA A 39 23.67 -10.89 -48.76
C ALA A 39 22.80 -9.63 -48.88
N ARG A 40 21.63 -9.63 -48.21
CA ARG A 40 20.74 -8.45 -48.13
C ARG A 40 21.42 -7.27 -47.46
N ASP A 41 22.15 -7.54 -46.37
CA ASP A 41 22.74 -6.50 -45.53
C ASP A 41 24.04 -5.92 -46.11
N SER A 42 24.86 -6.71 -46.81
CA SER A 42 26.15 -6.26 -47.33
C SER A 42 26.03 -5.34 -48.57
N GLY A 43 25.05 -5.59 -49.46
CA GLY A 43 24.88 -4.88 -50.73
C GLY A 43 26.06 -4.99 -51.71
N LEU A 44 26.84 -6.08 -51.66
CA LEU A 44 27.92 -6.38 -52.61
C LEU A 44 27.41 -7.37 -53.69
N GLU A 45 27.41 -6.98 -54.96
CA GLU A 45 26.83 -7.79 -56.05
C GLU A 45 27.89 -8.44 -56.98
N PRO A 46 27.67 -9.68 -57.46
CA PRO A 46 28.47 -10.28 -58.51
C PRO A 46 28.50 -9.44 -59.79
N GLY A 47 29.67 -9.27 -60.40
CA GLY A 47 29.90 -8.52 -61.64
C GLY A 47 30.50 -7.12 -61.45
N ALA A 48 30.45 -6.57 -60.24
CA ALA A 48 31.07 -5.30 -59.89
C ALA A 48 32.61 -5.40 -59.76
N ALA A 49 33.32 -4.28 -59.92
CA ALA A 49 34.75 -4.22 -59.66
C ALA A 49 35.02 -4.22 -58.14
N LEU A 50 35.93 -5.08 -57.69
CA LEU A 50 36.36 -5.11 -56.29
C LEU A 50 37.16 -3.84 -55.99
N THR A 51 36.62 -2.97 -55.14
CA THR A 51 37.29 -1.75 -54.68
C THR A 51 37.32 -1.70 -53.16
N SER A 52 38.39 -1.16 -52.60
CA SER A 52 38.53 -1.02 -51.15
C SER A 52 37.36 -0.25 -50.50
N PRO A 53 36.80 0.82 -51.12
CA PRO A 53 35.59 1.49 -50.61
C PRO A 53 34.33 0.61 -50.62
N ALA A 54 34.12 -0.23 -51.63
CA ALA A 54 32.95 -1.10 -51.72
C ALA A 54 32.96 -2.19 -50.64
N VAL A 55 34.11 -2.84 -50.42
CA VAL A 55 34.26 -3.85 -49.34
C VAL A 55 34.09 -3.22 -47.95
N ARG A 56 34.65 -2.02 -47.73
CA ARG A 56 34.45 -1.27 -46.47
C ARG A 56 33.01 -0.79 -46.26
N ALA A 57 32.28 -0.50 -47.34
CA ALA A 57 30.86 -0.16 -47.26
C ALA A 57 30.01 -1.39 -46.88
N ALA A 58 30.30 -2.54 -47.50
CA ALA A 58 29.65 -3.81 -47.19
C ALA A 58 29.89 -4.25 -45.73
N LEU A 59 31.14 -4.18 -45.27
CA LEU A 59 31.51 -4.45 -43.88
C LEU A 59 30.80 -3.51 -42.89
N ARG A 60 30.72 -2.20 -43.20
CA ARG A 60 30.00 -1.24 -42.33
C ARG A 60 28.51 -1.52 -42.26
N LYS A 61 27.87 -1.94 -43.36
CA LYS A 61 26.44 -2.28 -43.36
C LYS A 61 26.17 -3.56 -42.56
N LEU A 62 26.99 -4.59 -42.74
CA LEU A 62 26.93 -5.82 -41.94
C LEU A 62 27.15 -5.55 -40.44
N TRP A 63 28.10 -4.68 -40.07
CA TRP A 63 28.28 -4.27 -38.66
C TRP A 63 27.11 -3.44 -38.12
N ARG A 64 26.53 -2.54 -38.93
CA ARG A 64 25.38 -1.72 -38.52
C ARG A 64 24.10 -2.52 -38.35
N SER A 65 23.99 -3.72 -38.94
CA SER A 65 22.83 -4.58 -38.73
C SER A 65 22.75 -5.14 -37.31
N ARG A 66 23.86 -5.09 -36.53
CA ARG A 66 24.00 -5.68 -35.18
C ARG A 66 23.66 -7.17 -35.10
N ARG A 67 23.53 -7.86 -36.23
CA ARG A 67 23.21 -9.29 -36.30
C ARG A 67 24.45 -10.18 -36.13
N TYR A 68 25.66 -9.60 -36.16
CA TYR A 68 26.92 -10.34 -36.15
C TYR A 68 27.88 -9.78 -35.09
N SER A 69 28.59 -10.67 -34.37
CA SER A 69 29.61 -10.37 -33.36
C SER A 69 31.03 -10.35 -33.91
N ASP A 70 31.28 -11.05 -35.02
CA ASP A 70 32.53 -11.02 -35.79
C ASP A 70 32.22 -11.16 -37.28
N ILE A 71 32.97 -10.44 -38.13
CA ILE A 71 32.83 -10.48 -39.59
C ILE A 71 34.24 -10.44 -40.20
N ARG A 72 34.63 -11.50 -40.90
CA ARG A 72 35.88 -11.59 -41.66
C ARG A 72 35.58 -11.63 -43.14
N VAL A 73 36.52 -11.14 -43.95
CA VAL A 73 36.39 -11.16 -45.41
C VAL A 73 37.62 -11.83 -45.99
N LEU A 74 37.38 -12.87 -46.78
CA LEU A 74 38.38 -13.60 -47.55
C LEU A 74 38.12 -13.35 -49.03
N VAL A 75 39.19 -13.24 -49.82
CA VAL A 75 39.08 -13.05 -51.27
C VAL A 75 39.98 -14.04 -51.97
N ASP A 76 39.40 -14.92 -52.76
CA ASP A 76 40.11 -15.93 -53.56
C ASP A 76 39.96 -15.64 -55.05
N GLU A 77 40.99 -15.95 -55.85
CA GLU A 77 40.95 -15.81 -57.31
C GLU A 77 40.65 -17.16 -58.00
N LEU A 78 39.69 -17.16 -58.93
CA LEU A 78 39.38 -18.35 -59.75
C LEU A 78 40.33 -18.46 -60.94
N PRO A 79 40.56 -19.68 -61.49
CA PRO A 79 41.37 -19.89 -62.70
C PRO A 79 40.91 -19.08 -63.94
N SER A 80 39.68 -18.57 -63.93
CA SER A 80 39.08 -17.73 -64.96
C SER A 80 39.39 -16.22 -64.81
N GLY A 81 40.13 -15.81 -63.77
CA GLY A 81 40.48 -14.41 -63.48
C GLY A 81 39.41 -13.61 -62.73
N SER A 82 38.31 -14.25 -62.29
CA SER A 82 37.25 -13.64 -61.48
C SER A 82 37.45 -13.91 -59.98
N LEU A 83 37.02 -12.99 -59.11
CA LEU A 83 37.21 -13.11 -57.65
C LEU A 83 36.02 -13.74 -56.92
N VAL A 84 36.28 -14.49 -55.86
CA VAL A 84 35.30 -14.96 -54.88
C VAL A 84 35.51 -14.19 -53.59
N VAL A 85 34.52 -13.42 -53.16
CA VAL A 85 34.56 -12.69 -51.89
C VAL A 85 33.71 -13.44 -50.88
N THR A 86 34.32 -13.99 -49.84
CA THR A 86 33.66 -14.74 -48.78
C THR A 86 33.62 -13.93 -47.49
N PHE A 87 32.43 -13.63 -46.98
CA PHE A 87 32.23 -13.03 -45.66
C PHE A 87 31.98 -14.13 -44.63
N GLU A 88 32.94 -14.41 -43.75
CA GLU A 88 32.70 -15.28 -42.59
C GLU A 88 32.04 -14.44 -41.49
N THR A 89 30.83 -14.80 -41.09
CA THR A 89 30.02 -14.06 -40.11
C THR A 89 29.74 -14.92 -38.89
N ARG A 90 29.81 -14.33 -37.69
CA ARG A 90 29.37 -14.97 -36.43
C ARG A 90 28.09 -14.30 -35.95
N PRO A 91 26.91 -14.95 -36.02
CA PRO A 91 25.64 -14.32 -35.65
C PRO A 91 25.50 -14.15 -34.12
N VAL A 92 24.86 -13.07 -33.70
CA VAL A 92 24.39 -12.88 -32.31
C VAL A 92 22.96 -13.40 -32.22
N LEU A 93 22.78 -14.54 -31.54
CA LEU A 93 21.46 -15.16 -31.39
C LEU A 93 20.87 -14.75 -30.04
N ARG A 94 19.59 -14.35 -30.02
CA ARG A 94 18.86 -14.00 -28.81
C ARG A 94 17.77 -15.02 -28.53
N ILE A 95 17.65 -15.42 -27.27
CA ILE A 95 16.65 -16.39 -26.82
C ILE A 95 15.26 -15.75 -26.93
N ASP A 96 14.34 -16.34 -27.69
CA ASP A 96 12.91 -15.95 -27.65
C ASP A 96 12.19 -16.60 -26.46
N GLU A 97 12.44 -17.88 -26.24
CA GLU A 97 11.87 -18.70 -25.18
C GLU A 97 12.79 -19.84 -24.76
N VAL A 98 12.61 -20.27 -23.50
CA VAL A 98 13.29 -21.45 -22.95
C VAL A 98 12.28 -22.57 -22.80
N ARG A 99 12.43 -23.62 -23.60
CA ARG A 99 11.62 -24.84 -23.53
C ARG A 99 12.38 -25.87 -22.72
N VAL A 100 11.76 -26.36 -21.64
CA VAL A 100 12.31 -27.46 -20.83
C VAL A 100 11.42 -28.67 -21.02
N ARG A 101 12.01 -29.83 -21.32
CA ARG A 101 11.31 -31.11 -21.48
C ARG A 101 11.96 -32.17 -20.61
N GLY A 102 11.17 -33.16 -20.19
CA GLY A 102 11.64 -34.24 -19.32
C GLY A 102 11.69 -33.91 -17.83
N ASN A 103 11.35 -32.67 -17.44
CA ASN A 103 11.32 -32.22 -16.05
C ASN A 103 10.02 -32.62 -15.31
N ARG A 104 10.08 -33.69 -14.52
CA ARG A 104 9.04 -34.17 -13.60
C ARG A 104 9.35 -33.83 -12.14
N ALA A 105 10.63 -33.80 -11.76
CA ALA A 105 11.09 -33.56 -10.39
C ALA A 105 11.24 -32.09 -10.02
N LEU A 106 11.62 -31.24 -11.00
CA LEU A 106 11.69 -29.79 -10.85
C LEU A 106 10.66 -29.12 -11.76
N SER A 107 10.05 -28.03 -11.28
CA SER A 107 9.15 -27.23 -12.11
C SER A 107 9.93 -26.50 -13.22
N ARG A 108 9.23 -26.17 -14.31
CA ARG A 108 9.84 -25.46 -15.46
C ARG A 108 10.54 -24.16 -15.03
N ASP A 109 9.94 -23.42 -14.11
CA ASP A 109 10.48 -22.16 -13.58
C ASP A 109 11.73 -22.37 -12.73
N GLU A 110 11.79 -23.46 -11.97
CA GLU A 110 12.98 -23.80 -11.19
C GLU A 110 14.17 -24.14 -12.07
N VAL A 111 13.93 -24.93 -13.13
CA VAL A 111 14.97 -25.21 -14.12
C VAL A 111 15.39 -23.92 -14.82
N ALA A 112 14.44 -23.15 -15.37
CA ALA A 112 14.73 -21.91 -16.08
C ALA A 112 15.54 -20.90 -15.24
N ARG A 113 15.22 -20.72 -13.95
CA ARG A 113 16.00 -19.88 -13.04
C ARG A 113 17.43 -20.39 -12.84
N ALA A 114 17.60 -21.71 -12.74
CA ALA A 114 18.91 -22.31 -12.53
C ALA A 114 19.82 -22.24 -13.76
N LEU A 115 19.25 -22.28 -14.97
CA LEU A 115 20.02 -22.12 -16.21
C LEU A 115 20.72 -20.76 -16.26
N GLY A 116 20.09 -19.71 -15.72
CA GLY A 116 20.60 -18.33 -15.84
C GLY A 116 20.42 -17.73 -17.23
N PHE A 117 19.89 -18.48 -18.20
CA PHE A 117 19.57 -18.00 -19.54
C PHE A 117 18.05 -17.86 -19.68
N GLY A 118 17.59 -16.64 -19.96
CA GLY A 118 16.17 -16.30 -20.11
C GLY A 118 15.89 -15.57 -21.42
N PRO A 119 14.62 -15.24 -21.70
CA PRO A 119 14.23 -14.49 -22.88
C PRO A 119 15.05 -13.19 -23.03
N ASP A 120 15.34 -12.81 -24.27
CA ASP A 120 16.18 -11.67 -24.68
C ASP A 120 17.67 -11.74 -24.30
N ARG A 121 18.13 -12.78 -23.61
CA ARG A 121 19.57 -13.00 -23.37
C ARG A 121 20.24 -13.51 -24.64
N GLU A 122 21.46 -13.04 -24.89
CA GLU A 122 22.31 -13.55 -25.96
C GLU A 122 22.81 -14.96 -25.63
N VAL A 123 22.76 -15.85 -26.62
CA VAL A 123 23.19 -17.24 -26.48
C VAL A 123 24.04 -17.63 -27.69
N THR A 124 25.13 -18.33 -27.43
CA THR A 124 26.01 -18.90 -28.44
C THR A 124 26.05 -20.42 -28.31
N PRO A 125 26.41 -21.17 -29.36
CA PRO A 125 26.64 -22.61 -29.24
C PRO A 125 27.67 -22.99 -28.17
N GLU A 126 28.61 -22.09 -27.86
CA GLU A 126 29.64 -22.28 -26.83
C GLU A 126 29.06 -22.21 -25.39
N ASP A 127 27.88 -21.61 -25.21
CA ASP A 127 27.18 -21.52 -23.92
C ASP A 127 26.43 -22.81 -23.57
N LEU A 128 26.14 -23.69 -24.55
CA LEU A 128 25.32 -24.89 -24.37
C LEU A 128 25.86 -25.84 -23.28
N PRO A 129 27.17 -26.17 -23.22
CA PRO A 129 27.69 -27.03 -22.16
C PRO A 129 27.56 -26.40 -20.75
N THR A 130 27.59 -25.07 -20.66
CA THR A 130 27.39 -24.35 -19.40
C THR A 130 25.93 -24.43 -18.95
N ILE A 131 25.00 -24.32 -19.90
CA ILE A 131 23.55 -24.47 -19.68
C ILE A 131 23.21 -25.89 -19.24
N GLU A 132 23.76 -26.90 -19.91
CA GLU A 132 23.62 -28.32 -19.55
C GLU A 132 24.14 -28.57 -18.12
N ALA A 133 25.37 -28.13 -17.83
CA ALA A 133 25.96 -28.28 -16.51
C ALA A 133 25.17 -27.55 -15.41
N ALA A 134 24.56 -26.39 -15.72
CA ALA A 134 23.70 -25.67 -14.78
C ALA A 134 22.39 -26.42 -14.49
N ALA A 135 21.77 -27.01 -15.53
CA ALA A 135 20.61 -27.87 -15.38
C ALA A 135 20.93 -29.11 -14.54
N GLU A 136 22.00 -29.84 -14.88
CA GLU A 136 22.44 -31.04 -14.17
C GLU A 136 22.75 -30.73 -12.70
N ARG A 137 23.40 -29.60 -12.41
CA ARG A 137 23.67 -29.15 -11.04
C ARG A 137 22.37 -28.89 -10.27
N ALA A 138 21.38 -28.23 -10.87
CA ALA A 138 20.10 -27.97 -10.24
C ALA A 138 19.38 -29.27 -9.85
N TYR A 139 19.43 -30.28 -10.71
CA TYR A 139 18.89 -31.61 -10.42
C TYR A 139 19.70 -32.36 -9.36
N ALA A 140 21.03 -32.29 -9.42
CA ALA A 140 21.91 -32.90 -8.43
C ALA A 140 21.66 -32.34 -7.01
N GLU A 141 21.43 -31.03 -6.87
CA GLU A 141 21.07 -30.38 -5.60
C GLU A 141 19.71 -30.85 -5.05
N ARG A 142 18.79 -31.29 -5.91
CA ARG A 142 17.49 -31.87 -5.53
C ARG A 142 17.52 -33.40 -5.37
N GLY A 143 18.70 -34.00 -5.43
CA GLY A 143 18.91 -35.44 -5.21
C GLY A 143 18.92 -36.28 -6.48
N TYR A 144 18.93 -35.68 -7.67
CA TYR A 144 18.96 -36.36 -8.97
C TYR A 144 20.36 -36.25 -9.60
N GLY A 145 21.38 -36.79 -8.93
CA GLY A 145 22.79 -36.66 -9.36
C GLY A 145 23.14 -37.44 -10.64
N ALA A 146 22.28 -38.37 -11.06
CA ALA A 146 22.41 -39.08 -12.33
C ALA A 146 21.74 -38.34 -13.50
N ALA A 147 21.17 -37.15 -13.25
CA ALA A 147 20.51 -36.39 -14.30
C ALA A 147 21.49 -36.02 -15.41
N ARG A 148 21.01 -36.06 -16.65
CA ARG A 148 21.71 -35.58 -17.83
C ARG A 148 20.84 -34.54 -18.52
N ALA A 149 21.48 -33.47 -18.99
CA ALA A 149 20.80 -32.41 -19.72
C ALA A 149 21.44 -32.27 -21.10
N THR A 150 20.59 -32.12 -22.12
CA THR A 150 21.03 -31.80 -23.48
C THR A 150 20.38 -30.49 -23.89
N ALA A 151 21.19 -29.48 -24.18
CA ALA A 151 20.73 -28.16 -24.60
C ALA A 151 20.94 -28.00 -26.11
N SER A 152 19.94 -27.44 -26.78
CA SER A 152 19.99 -27.17 -28.22
C SER A 152 19.36 -25.83 -28.54
N ILE A 153 19.90 -25.19 -29.57
CA ILE A 153 19.34 -23.97 -30.15
C ILE A 153 18.43 -24.40 -31.29
N VAL A 154 17.16 -24.01 -31.21
CA VAL A 154 16.10 -24.37 -32.17
C VAL A 154 15.69 -23.12 -32.95
N PRO A 155 15.42 -23.20 -34.26
CA PRO A 155 14.90 -22.07 -35.02
C PRO A 155 13.63 -21.49 -34.37
N SER A 156 13.56 -20.16 -34.30
CA SER A 156 12.35 -19.42 -33.93
C SER A 156 11.59 -19.00 -35.19
N ASP A 157 10.28 -18.80 -35.04
CA ASP A 157 9.45 -18.15 -36.05
C ASP A 157 9.72 -16.62 -36.11
N GLU A 158 10.38 -16.06 -35.08
CA GLU A 158 10.80 -14.66 -35.04
C GLU A 158 12.19 -14.46 -35.68
N GLU A 159 12.25 -13.59 -36.70
CA GLU A 159 13.46 -13.31 -37.46
C GLU A 159 14.59 -12.76 -36.53
N GLY A 160 15.74 -13.44 -36.50
CA GLY A 160 16.89 -13.06 -35.67
C GLY A 160 16.83 -13.55 -34.22
N ARG A 161 15.89 -14.43 -33.88
CA ARG A 161 15.76 -15.07 -32.57
C ARG A 161 15.83 -16.59 -32.67
N VAL A 162 16.09 -17.23 -31.54
CA VAL A 162 16.20 -18.69 -31.43
C VAL A 162 15.59 -19.19 -30.13
N GLY A 163 14.99 -20.38 -30.17
CA GLY A 163 14.53 -21.08 -28.98
C GLY A 163 15.67 -21.84 -28.31
N LEU A 164 15.75 -21.75 -26.99
CA LEU A 164 16.61 -22.63 -26.19
C LEU A 164 15.80 -23.83 -25.73
N SER A 165 16.08 -25.02 -26.26
CA SER A 165 15.44 -26.27 -25.83
C SER A 165 16.40 -27.06 -24.95
N VAL A 166 16.00 -27.33 -23.71
CA VAL A 166 16.74 -28.17 -22.76
C VAL A 166 15.94 -29.43 -22.48
N GLU A 167 16.48 -30.57 -22.90
CA GLU A 167 15.90 -31.89 -22.62
C GLU A 167 16.62 -32.49 -21.41
N ILE A 168 15.84 -32.92 -20.41
CA ILE A 168 16.35 -33.47 -19.15
C ILE A 168 16.01 -34.95 -19.06
N GLU A 169 17.02 -35.78 -18.85
CA GLU A 169 16.89 -37.15 -18.39
C GLU A 169 17.22 -37.19 -16.89
N GLU A 170 16.22 -37.22 -16.01
CA GLU A 170 16.42 -36.98 -14.57
C GLU A 170 17.19 -38.10 -13.84
N GLY A 171 17.13 -39.32 -14.36
CA GLY A 171 17.66 -40.50 -13.67
C GLY A 171 16.94 -40.83 -12.34
N PRO A 172 17.36 -41.89 -11.64
CA PRO A 172 16.78 -42.25 -10.34
C PRO A 172 17.24 -41.29 -9.23
N PRO A 173 16.36 -40.90 -8.29
CA PRO A 173 16.73 -40.05 -7.17
C PRO A 173 17.57 -40.81 -6.14
N VAL A 174 18.57 -40.15 -5.59
CA VAL A 174 19.30 -40.60 -4.40
C VAL A 174 18.40 -40.42 -3.19
N ARG A 175 18.15 -41.52 -2.46
CA ARG A 175 17.30 -41.50 -1.25
C ARG A 175 18.12 -41.59 0.02
N LEU A 176 17.63 -40.98 1.08
CA LEU A 176 18.20 -41.09 2.43
C LEU A 176 17.91 -42.46 3.01
N GLY A 177 18.95 -43.28 3.23
CA GLY A 177 18.80 -44.59 3.86
C GLY A 177 18.86 -44.54 5.38
N ALA A 178 19.57 -43.55 5.95
CA ALA A 178 19.65 -43.27 7.38
C ALA A 178 20.09 -41.82 7.63
N VAL A 179 19.58 -41.19 8.68
CA VAL A 179 20.07 -39.88 9.17
C VAL A 179 20.47 -40.02 10.63
N ARG A 180 21.74 -39.79 10.93
CA ARG A 180 22.33 -39.86 12.27
C ARG A 180 22.57 -38.46 12.77
N TYR A 181 22.09 -38.19 13.98
CA TYR A 181 22.40 -36.96 14.72
C TYR A 181 23.44 -37.29 15.78
N GLU A 182 24.63 -36.70 15.63
CA GLU A 182 25.79 -36.91 16.50
C GLU A 182 26.16 -35.61 17.22
N GLY A 183 26.88 -35.74 18.33
CA GLY A 183 27.29 -34.61 19.16
C GLY A 183 26.36 -34.34 20.35
N GLU A 184 26.61 -33.21 21.00
CA GLU A 184 25.98 -32.82 22.25
C GLU A 184 24.70 -32.01 21.97
N LEU A 185 23.61 -32.75 21.70
CA LEU A 185 22.30 -32.18 21.49
C LEU A 185 21.74 -31.68 22.83
N ALA A 186 21.70 -30.36 23.03
CA ALA A 186 21.06 -29.76 24.22
C ALA A 186 19.53 -29.69 24.11
N LEU A 187 18.98 -29.93 22.92
CA LEU A 187 17.54 -30.03 22.66
C LEU A 187 17.13 -31.49 22.39
N ALA A 188 15.85 -31.81 22.58
CA ALA A 188 15.30 -33.12 22.31
C ALA A 188 15.60 -33.56 20.86
N ARG A 189 16.05 -34.80 20.68
CA ARG A 189 16.50 -35.33 19.39
C ARG A 189 15.37 -35.34 18.36
N GLU A 190 14.15 -35.61 18.80
CA GLU A 190 12.93 -35.62 18.00
C GLU A 190 12.64 -34.23 17.41
N LEU A 191 12.73 -33.19 18.24
CA LEU A 191 12.49 -31.80 17.84
C LEU A 191 13.54 -31.34 16.80
N VAL A 192 14.80 -31.70 17.00
CA VAL A 192 15.87 -31.41 16.02
C VAL A 192 15.59 -32.13 14.71
N ARG A 193 15.23 -33.42 14.77
CA ARG A 193 14.92 -34.24 13.58
C ARG A 193 13.77 -33.66 12.76
N GLU A 194 12.68 -33.28 13.41
CA GLU A 194 11.51 -32.68 12.77
C GLU A 194 11.87 -31.34 12.10
N THR A 195 12.65 -30.51 12.79
CA THR A 195 13.06 -29.18 12.29
C THR A 195 13.94 -29.28 11.04
N VAL A 196 14.86 -30.26 10.99
CA VAL A 196 15.70 -30.52 9.80
C VAL A 196 14.86 -30.97 8.61
N GLY A 197 13.83 -31.78 8.83
CA GLY A 197 12.96 -32.28 7.74
C GLY A 197 13.63 -33.28 6.80
N ALA A 198 14.64 -34.00 7.28
CA ALA A 198 15.33 -35.07 6.55
C ALA A 198 14.99 -36.43 7.18
N GLU A 199 14.19 -37.24 6.47
CA GLU A 199 13.66 -38.51 6.95
C GLU A 199 14.20 -39.70 6.17
N ARG A 200 14.21 -40.87 6.80
CA ARG A 200 14.56 -42.11 6.11
C ARG A 200 13.55 -42.39 4.99
N GLY A 201 14.06 -42.61 3.78
CA GLY A 201 13.28 -42.89 2.57
C GLY A 201 12.99 -41.65 1.72
N SER A 202 13.18 -40.43 2.25
CA SER A 202 13.01 -39.20 1.47
C SER A 202 14.12 -39.05 0.43
N ILE A 203 13.88 -38.20 -0.57
CA ILE A 203 14.91 -37.82 -1.55
C ILE A 203 15.97 -36.97 -0.82
N PHE A 204 17.24 -37.14 -1.18
CA PHE A 204 18.34 -36.33 -0.65
C PHE A 204 18.34 -34.93 -1.31
N ASP A 205 17.40 -34.09 -0.88
CA ASP A 205 17.28 -32.69 -1.29
C ASP A 205 18.24 -31.83 -0.45
N GLN A 206 19.36 -31.42 -1.06
CA GLN A 206 20.41 -30.64 -0.40
C GLN A 206 19.93 -29.22 -0.05
N VAL A 207 19.03 -28.65 -0.86
CA VAL A 207 18.47 -27.31 -0.63
C VAL A 207 17.57 -27.33 0.61
N ARG A 208 16.65 -28.30 0.68
CA ARG A 208 15.76 -28.48 1.84
C ARG A 208 16.54 -28.78 3.11
N LEU A 209 17.58 -29.62 3.02
CA LEU A 209 18.47 -29.93 4.14
C LEU A 209 19.15 -28.67 4.68
N ARG A 210 19.74 -27.83 3.82
CA ARG A 210 20.37 -26.56 4.22
C ARG A 210 19.39 -25.63 4.91
N GLN A 211 18.16 -25.49 4.39
CA GLN A 211 17.10 -24.71 5.02
C GLN A 211 16.70 -25.27 6.40
N GLY A 212 16.61 -26.61 6.52
CA GLY A 212 16.35 -27.28 7.79
C GLY A 212 17.43 -27.01 8.84
N LEU A 213 18.71 -27.09 8.47
CA LEU A 213 19.83 -26.78 9.37
C LEU A 213 19.81 -25.30 9.81
N MET A 214 19.42 -24.37 8.93
CA MET A 214 19.24 -22.97 9.30
C MET A 214 18.12 -22.79 10.34
N ARG A 215 16.99 -23.50 10.18
CA ARG A 215 15.91 -23.51 11.19
C ARG A 215 16.37 -24.11 12.51
N VAL A 216 17.19 -25.17 12.49
CA VAL A 216 17.79 -25.72 13.71
C VAL A 216 18.70 -24.70 14.38
N ARG A 217 19.53 -23.98 13.62
CA ARG A 217 20.39 -22.91 14.16
C ARG A 217 19.55 -21.86 14.89
N GLU A 218 18.46 -21.42 14.27
CA GLU A 218 17.54 -20.45 14.85
C GLU A 218 16.81 -20.99 16.10
N LEU A 219 16.44 -22.28 16.09
CA LEU A 219 15.84 -22.94 17.24
C LEU A 219 16.80 -23.02 18.44
N TYR A 220 18.08 -23.34 18.23
CA TYR A 220 19.07 -23.33 19.31
C TYR A 220 19.27 -21.91 19.86
N ARG A 221 19.33 -20.92 18.97
CA ARG A 221 19.48 -19.50 19.31
C ARG A 221 18.33 -18.97 20.17
N SER A 222 17.09 -19.25 19.78
CA SER A 222 15.90 -18.85 20.55
C SER A 222 15.83 -19.51 21.94
N ARG A 223 16.57 -20.60 22.17
CA ARG A 223 16.70 -21.27 23.47
C ARG A 223 17.93 -20.85 24.28
N GLY A 224 18.66 -19.83 23.83
CA GLY A 224 19.83 -19.27 24.50
C GLY A 224 21.17 -19.92 24.14
N TYR A 225 21.21 -20.84 23.15
CA TYR A 225 22.44 -21.47 22.67
C TYR A 225 23.00 -20.72 21.46
N TYR A 226 23.39 -19.46 21.67
CA TYR A 226 23.88 -18.57 20.60
C TYR A 226 25.14 -19.09 19.90
N ASN A 227 26.00 -19.82 20.59
CA ASN A 227 27.23 -20.37 20.02
C ASN A 227 27.06 -21.81 19.53
N ALA A 228 25.85 -22.30 19.33
CA ALA A 228 25.62 -23.66 18.83
C ALA A 228 26.25 -23.86 17.44
N GLN A 229 27.12 -24.86 17.31
CA GLN A 229 27.78 -25.22 16.06
C GLN A 229 27.03 -26.38 15.41
N ILE A 230 26.58 -26.17 14.19
CA ILE A 230 25.95 -27.19 13.34
C ILE A 230 26.90 -27.38 12.16
N GLU A 231 27.61 -28.50 12.14
CA GLU A 231 28.55 -28.85 11.07
C GLU A 231 27.78 -29.23 9.79
N ASP A 232 28.42 -29.05 8.63
CA ASP A 232 27.85 -29.51 7.37
C ASP A 232 27.62 -31.04 7.42
N PRO A 233 26.47 -31.54 6.94
CA PRO A 233 26.16 -32.96 6.99
C PRO A 233 27.19 -33.80 6.23
N LEU A 234 27.74 -34.82 6.90
CA LEU A 234 28.70 -35.73 6.29
C LEU A 234 27.99 -36.96 5.72
N PRO A 235 28.09 -37.23 4.41
CA PRO A 235 27.54 -38.44 3.83
C PRO A 235 28.36 -39.69 4.23
N PHE A 236 27.68 -40.83 4.37
CA PHE A 236 28.30 -42.15 4.50
C PHE A 236 27.58 -43.17 3.61
N GLU A 237 28.35 -44.12 3.06
CA GLU A 237 27.80 -45.13 2.16
C GLU A 237 27.00 -46.19 2.93
N LEU A 238 25.92 -46.65 2.31
CA LEU A 238 25.10 -47.76 2.80
C LEU A 238 25.19 -48.93 1.81
N PRO A 239 25.22 -50.20 2.28
CA PRO A 239 25.22 -51.36 1.39
C PRO A 239 23.98 -51.36 0.49
N GLY A 240 24.15 -51.51 -0.83
CA GLY A 240 23.05 -51.77 -1.76
C GLY A 240 22.83 -50.76 -2.91
N GLY A 241 23.65 -49.72 -3.06
CA GLY A 241 23.56 -48.77 -4.19
C GLY A 241 22.30 -47.88 -4.19
N GLY A 242 22.44 -46.59 -4.52
CA GLY A 242 21.28 -45.66 -4.64
C GLY A 242 20.68 -45.14 -3.32
N ARG A 243 21.30 -45.44 -2.17
CA ARG A 243 20.95 -44.85 -0.86
C ARG A 243 22.18 -44.24 -0.20
N ILE A 244 22.00 -43.09 0.43
CA ILE A 244 23.04 -42.40 1.19
C ILE A 244 22.64 -42.26 2.65
N GLY A 245 23.60 -42.47 3.55
CA GLY A 245 23.45 -42.10 4.96
C GLY A 245 23.96 -40.68 5.19
N LEU A 246 23.35 -39.92 6.11
CA LEU A 246 23.84 -38.61 6.52
C LEU A 246 24.14 -38.60 8.01
N THR A 247 25.28 -38.02 8.39
CA THR A 247 25.61 -37.68 9.77
C THR A 247 25.61 -36.17 9.95
N ILE A 248 24.70 -35.66 10.79
CA ILE A 248 24.59 -34.25 11.16
C ILE A 248 25.20 -34.11 12.55
N ARG A 249 26.31 -33.40 12.67
CA ARG A 249 26.95 -33.13 13.96
C ARG A 249 26.53 -31.79 14.51
N ILE A 250 26.03 -31.79 15.75
CA ILE A 250 25.61 -30.58 16.46
C ILE A 250 26.34 -30.51 17.80
N ARG A 251 27.00 -29.40 18.06
CA ARG A 251 27.52 -29.03 19.39
C ARG A 251 26.74 -27.84 19.90
N ALA A 252 25.91 -28.05 20.92
CA ALA A 252 25.11 -26.97 21.48
C ALA A 252 25.95 -25.85 22.12
N ASN A 253 27.14 -26.19 22.64
CA ASN A 253 27.95 -25.33 23.51
C ASN A 253 27.13 -24.83 24.72
N ASN A 254 27.66 -23.87 25.48
CA ASN A 254 27.00 -23.39 26.69
C ASN A 254 25.76 -22.54 26.34
N ARG A 255 24.71 -22.70 27.14
CA ARG A 255 23.55 -21.79 27.13
C ARG A 255 23.93 -20.48 27.81
N PHE A 256 23.61 -19.34 27.20
CA PHE A 256 23.87 -18.04 27.80
C PHE A 256 22.69 -17.59 28.67
N VAL A 257 23.00 -17.10 29.87
CA VAL A 257 22.07 -16.52 30.83
C VAL A 257 22.55 -15.12 31.16
N VAL A 258 21.66 -14.13 31.16
CA VAL A 258 22.03 -12.74 31.41
C VAL A 258 21.70 -12.35 32.85
N ARG A 259 22.61 -11.64 33.51
CA ARG A 259 22.41 -11.03 34.82
C ARG A 259 22.87 -9.57 34.82
N PHE A 260 22.24 -8.78 35.67
CA PHE A 260 22.60 -7.38 35.89
C PHE A 260 22.92 -7.17 37.37
N GLU A 261 24.08 -6.56 37.65
CA GLU A 261 24.49 -6.18 38.99
C GLU A 261 24.66 -4.67 39.07
N GLY A 262 24.14 -4.02 40.11
CA GLY A 262 24.28 -2.57 40.30
C GLY A 262 23.30 -1.70 39.49
N ALA A 263 22.41 -2.31 38.68
CA ALA A 263 21.25 -1.66 38.09
C ALA A 263 20.15 -1.49 39.15
N LEU A 264 20.18 -0.38 39.89
CA LEU A 264 19.27 -0.12 41.02
C LEU A 264 17.97 0.53 40.57
N ARG A 265 18.00 1.31 39.48
CA ARG A 265 16.86 2.13 39.01
C ARG A 265 16.18 1.57 37.76
N ALA A 266 16.85 0.68 37.01
CA ALA A 266 16.33 0.03 35.82
C ALA A 266 15.74 -1.35 36.13
N ARG A 267 14.63 -1.73 35.47
CA ARG A 267 14.11 -3.11 35.56
C ARG A 267 14.94 -4.02 34.69
N SER A 268 15.22 -5.23 35.15
CA SER A 268 16.00 -6.22 34.39
C SER A 268 15.37 -6.52 33.03
N SER A 269 14.03 -6.54 32.93
CA SER A 269 13.31 -6.72 31.66
C SER A 269 13.62 -5.62 30.64
N ASP A 270 13.74 -4.37 31.09
CA ASP A 270 14.01 -3.22 30.21
C ASP A 270 15.45 -3.29 29.68
N LEU A 271 16.40 -3.73 30.51
CA LEU A 271 17.79 -3.93 30.12
C LEU A 271 17.98 -5.12 29.18
N VAL A 272 17.22 -6.21 29.36
CA VAL A 272 17.19 -7.33 28.41
C VAL A 272 16.69 -6.88 27.05
N ALA A 273 15.63 -6.09 27.03
CA ALA A 273 15.11 -5.58 25.79
C ALA A 273 16.13 -4.67 25.09
N ALA A 274 16.81 -3.81 25.84
CA ALA A 274 17.90 -2.98 25.33
C ALA A 274 19.07 -3.79 24.74
N LEU A 275 19.33 -5.01 25.22
CA LEU A 275 20.38 -5.86 24.66
C LEU A 275 20.09 -6.32 23.23
N ASP A 276 18.82 -6.47 22.84
CA ASP A 276 18.39 -7.00 21.54
C ASP A 276 19.19 -8.24 21.11
N LEU A 277 19.26 -9.25 21.98
CA LEU A 277 20.02 -10.48 21.69
C LEU A 277 19.44 -11.25 20.48
N GLY A 278 18.21 -10.94 20.08
CA GLY A 278 17.55 -11.50 18.91
C GLY A 278 18.17 -11.09 17.57
N SER A 279 19.00 -10.06 17.52
CA SER A 279 19.77 -9.69 16.32
C SER A 279 21.16 -10.33 16.25
N GLU A 280 21.66 -10.88 17.37
CA GLU A 280 23.00 -11.43 17.45
C GLU A 280 23.09 -12.88 16.95
N ARG A 281 24.11 -13.15 16.12
CA ARG A 281 24.37 -14.48 15.53
C ARG A 281 25.15 -15.40 16.46
N GLU A 282 26.07 -14.84 17.23
CA GLU A 282 26.90 -15.52 18.23
C GLU A 282 27.25 -14.55 19.35
N ILE A 283 27.61 -15.06 20.53
CA ILE A 283 28.11 -14.27 21.65
C ILE A 283 29.63 -14.46 21.72
N SER A 284 30.34 -13.44 21.26
CA SER A 284 31.81 -13.32 21.32
C SER A 284 32.23 -12.13 22.18
N GLU A 285 33.52 -12.02 22.50
CA GLU A 285 34.06 -10.89 23.28
C GLU A 285 33.81 -9.53 22.60
N GLY A 286 33.87 -9.47 21.26
CA GLY A 286 33.52 -8.27 20.49
C GLY A 286 32.04 -7.91 20.59
N VAL A 287 31.15 -8.90 20.60
CA VAL A 287 29.70 -8.68 20.78
C VAL A 287 29.39 -8.16 22.19
N LEU A 288 30.11 -8.60 23.23
CA LEU A 288 29.93 -8.08 24.58
C LEU A 288 30.20 -6.58 24.69
N ALA A 289 31.12 -6.03 23.91
CA ALA A 289 31.35 -4.59 23.84
C ALA A 289 30.12 -3.88 23.27
N THR A 290 29.58 -4.37 22.14
CA THR A 290 28.34 -3.86 21.52
C THR A 290 27.16 -3.91 22.49
N LEU A 291 26.98 -5.03 23.18
CA LEU A 291 25.91 -5.19 24.18
C LEU A 291 26.08 -4.22 25.36
N SER A 292 27.32 -3.99 25.78
CA SER A 292 27.64 -3.00 26.83
C SER A 292 27.34 -1.58 26.38
N GLU A 293 27.61 -1.24 25.11
CA GLU A 293 27.21 0.04 24.51
C GLU A 293 25.69 0.20 24.48
N ARG A 294 24.92 -0.84 24.10
CA ARG A 294 23.45 -0.76 24.08
C ARG A 294 22.87 -0.48 25.48
N ILE A 295 23.40 -1.11 26.52
CA ILE A 295 23.02 -0.81 27.91
C ILE A 295 23.46 0.61 28.28
N ARG A 296 24.66 1.04 27.88
CA ARG A 296 25.14 2.40 28.13
C ARG A 296 24.25 3.45 27.47
N ASP A 297 23.84 3.23 26.24
CA ASP A 297 22.91 4.08 25.51
C ASP A 297 21.56 4.12 26.23
N TYR A 298 21.04 2.99 26.71
CA TYR A 298 19.81 2.94 27.53
C TYR A 298 19.88 3.87 28.76
N TYR A 299 21.03 3.95 29.44
CA TYR A 299 21.26 4.84 30.56
C TYR A 299 21.52 6.29 30.12
N ARG A 300 22.28 6.51 29.04
CA ARG A 300 22.63 7.85 28.52
C ARG A 300 21.38 8.63 28.10
N VAL A 301 20.47 8.01 27.36
CA VAL A 301 19.20 8.64 26.94
C VAL A 301 18.25 8.93 28.11
N ARG A 302 18.57 8.45 29.32
CA ARG A 302 17.83 8.75 30.56
C ARG A 302 18.59 9.70 31.49
N GLY A 303 19.67 10.33 31.01
CA GLY A 303 20.46 11.32 31.75
C GLY A 303 21.60 10.75 32.58
N TYR A 304 21.93 9.46 32.47
CA TYR A 304 23.05 8.83 33.20
C TYR A 304 24.27 8.75 32.29
N ARG A 305 24.84 9.92 31.98
CA ARG A 305 25.97 10.06 31.03
C ARG A 305 27.25 9.34 31.49
N HIS A 306 27.46 9.23 32.80
CA HIS A 306 28.64 8.58 33.37
C HIS A 306 28.40 7.11 33.72
N ALA A 307 27.38 6.48 33.12
CA ALA A 307 27.10 5.07 33.37
C ALA A 307 28.23 4.18 32.84
N GLU A 308 28.88 3.43 33.73
CA GLU A 308 29.87 2.42 33.36
C GLU A 308 29.23 1.04 33.33
N ILE A 309 29.36 0.33 32.20
CA ILE A 309 28.87 -1.02 32.01
C ILE A 309 30.09 -1.91 31.78
N ARG A 310 30.32 -2.88 32.67
CA ARG A 310 31.40 -3.85 32.55
C ARG A 310 30.82 -5.27 32.45
N PRO A 311 30.95 -5.95 31.30
CA PRO A 311 30.50 -7.33 31.17
C PRO A 311 31.52 -8.28 31.82
N ARG A 312 31.02 -9.38 32.39
CA ARG A 312 31.83 -10.48 32.90
C ARG A 312 31.19 -11.80 32.47
N LEU A 313 31.98 -12.69 31.88
CA LEU A 313 31.55 -14.05 31.55
C LEU A 313 31.97 -15.00 32.66
N GLU A 314 31.01 -15.78 33.14
CA GLU A 314 31.23 -16.82 34.14
C GLU A 314 30.74 -18.15 33.57
N PRO A 315 31.62 -18.92 32.89
CA PRO A 315 31.27 -20.24 32.41
C PRO A 315 31.14 -21.21 33.60
N ASP A 316 30.04 -21.95 33.64
CA ASP A 316 29.86 -23.11 34.49
C ASP A 316 29.83 -24.35 33.58
N ASP A 317 31.01 -24.97 33.42
CA ASP A 317 31.18 -26.13 32.55
C ASP A 317 30.40 -27.36 33.04
N ARG A 318 30.09 -27.44 34.35
CA ARG A 318 29.28 -28.54 34.90
C ARG A 318 27.81 -28.36 34.57
N ALA A 319 27.30 -27.12 34.68
CA ALA A 319 25.93 -26.78 34.32
C ALA A 319 25.73 -26.55 32.82
N ARG A 320 26.82 -26.44 32.04
CA ARG A 320 26.81 -26.06 30.60
C ARG A 320 26.10 -24.72 30.35
N VAL A 321 26.28 -23.79 31.28
CA VAL A 321 25.68 -22.46 31.25
C VAL A 321 26.81 -21.44 31.36
N THR A 322 26.80 -20.42 30.51
CA THR A 322 27.67 -19.25 30.65
C THR A 322 26.81 -18.09 31.12
N THR A 323 27.09 -17.57 32.31
CA THR A 323 26.40 -16.38 32.82
C THR A 323 27.13 -15.14 32.34
N ILE A 324 26.41 -14.24 31.65
CA ILE A 324 26.86 -12.90 31.29
C ILE A 324 26.37 -11.95 32.36
N THR A 325 27.26 -11.51 33.23
CA THR A 325 26.94 -10.53 34.28
C THR A 325 27.38 -9.15 33.82
N PHE A 326 26.42 -8.26 33.55
CA PHE A 326 26.68 -6.84 33.31
C PHE A 326 26.70 -6.10 34.64
N ARG A 327 27.89 -5.68 35.08
CA ARG A 327 28.03 -4.80 36.24
C ARG A 327 27.83 -3.36 35.79
N VAL A 328 26.79 -2.73 36.32
CA VAL A 328 26.36 -1.37 36.01
C VAL A 328 26.72 -0.46 37.18
N VAL A 329 27.43 0.62 36.89
CA VAL A 329 27.62 1.76 37.78
C VAL A 329 26.89 2.95 37.16
N GLU A 330 25.69 3.27 37.64
CA GLU A 330 24.79 4.24 36.98
C GLU A 330 25.35 5.69 36.98
N GLY A 331 26.06 6.10 38.04
CA GLY A 331 26.49 7.50 38.22
C GLY A 331 25.34 8.47 38.55
N PRO A 332 25.62 9.77 38.73
CA PRO A 332 24.58 10.77 38.94
C PRO A 332 23.77 11.03 37.66
N GLN A 333 22.46 11.24 37.81
CA GLN A 333 21.61 11.67 36.70
C GLN A 333 21.82 13.17 36.45
N VAL A 334 22.31 13.52 35.26
CA VAL A 334 22.43 14.90 34.79
C VAL A 334 21.14 15.27 34.06
N ARG A 335 20.50 16.37 34.49
CA ARG A 335 19.29 16.88 33.86
C ARG A 335 19.51 18.28 33.33
N VAL A 336 19.34 18.46 32.04
CA VAL A 336 19.36 19.77 31.40
C VAL A 336 18.15 20.55 31.89
N ARG A 337 18.36 21.76 32.43
CA ARG A 337 17.26 22.67 32.81
C ARG A 337 17.21 23.91 31.94
N HIS A 338 18.34 24.30 31.36
CA HIS A 338 18.44 25.49 30.53
C HIS A 338 19.12 25.15 29.20
N LEU A 339 18.51 25.64 28.12
CA LEU A 339 19.09 25.70 26.78
C LEU A 339 19.21 27.18 26.43
N LEU A 340 20.45 27.64 26.28
CA LEU A 340 20.78 29.03 25.99
C LEU A 340 21.38 29.15 24.60
N PHE A 341 20.89 30.13 23.86
CA PHE A 341 21.42 30.51 22.55
C PHE A 341 22.19 31.82 22.71
N GLU A 342 23.38 31.90 22.11
CA GLU A 342 24.23 33.09 22.13
C GLU A 342 24.46 33.55 20.70
N GLY A 343 24.12 34.80 20.38
CA GLY A 343 24.37 35.39 19.05
C GLY A 343 23.22 35.26 18.05
N ASN A 344 22.07 34.75 18.46
CA ASN A 344 20.82 34.82 17.73
C ASN A 344 20.16 36.20 17.89
N ALA A 345 19.85 36.85 16.77
CA ALA A 345 19.15 38.14 16.70
C ALA A 345 17.86 38.05 15.87
N HIS A 346 17.78 37.10 14.93
CA HIS A 346 16.62 36.87 14.08
C HIS A 346 15.52 36.06 14.76
N PHE A 347 15.87 34.92 15.34
CA PHE A 347 14.96 34.09 16.12
C PHE A 347 15.19 34.29 17.61
N ASP A 348 14.11 34.41 18.38
CA ASP A 348 14.21 34.49 19.82
C ASP A 348 14.55 33.12 20.46
N ASP A 349 15.14 33.17 21.66
CA ASP A 349 15.55 31.99 22.41
C ASP A 349 14.40 31.00 22.68
N GLY A 350 13.16 31.50 22.82
CA GLY A 350 12.00 30.67 23.09
C GLY A 350 11.64 29.82 21.88
N PHE A 351 11.59 30.43 20.70
CA PHE A 351 11.34 29.74 19.45
C PHE A 351 12.41 28.68 19.14
N LEU A 352 13.69 29.05 19.19
CA LEU A 352 14.79 28.10 18.93
C LEU A 352 14.78 26.93 19.93
N ARG A 353 14.42 27.20 21.18
CA ARG A 353 14.30 26.16 22.21
C ARG A 353 13.18 25.18 21.90
N GLU A 354 12.01 25.65 21.49
CA GLU A 354 10.89 24.77 21.13
C GLU A 354 11.22 23.96 19.86
N GLN A 355 11.93 24.50 18.88
CA GLN A 355 12.38 23.72 17.71
C GLN A 355 13.29 22.56 18.14
N VAL A 356 14.27 22.83 19.01
CA VAL A 356 15.14 21.78 19.55
C VAL A 356 14.33 20.78 20.38
N TYR A 357 13.40 21.21 21.22
CA TYR A 357 12.58 20.30 22.01
C TYR A 357 11.66 19.42 21.16
N SER A 358 11.02 19.98 20.15
CA SER A 358 10.19 19.22 19.21
C SER A 358 11.02 18.13 18.52
N PHE A 359 12.21 18.49 18.03
CA PHE A 359 13.12 17.55 17.40
C PHE A 359 13.57 16.45 18.36
N LEU A 360 13.92 16.81 19.61
CA LEU A 360 14.30 15.83 20.64
C LEU A 360 13.14 14.90 21.00
N GLU A 361 11.89 15.38 21.01
CA GLU A 361 10.71 14.55 21.29
C GLU A 361 10.41 13.56 20.16
N GLU A 362 10.67 13.95 18.92
CA GLU A 362 10.50 13.11 17.73
C GLU A 362 11.61 12.06 17.58
N GLU A 363 12.87 12.46 17.72
CA GLU A 363 14.04 11.59 17.53
C GLU A 363 14.42 10.78 18.78
N LEU A 364 14.02 11.24 19.98
CA LEU A 364 14.11 10.46 21.22
C LEU A 364 12.69 10.12 21.70
N PRO A 365 11.92 9.31 20.96
CA PRO A 365 10.59 8.94 21.41
C PRO A 365 10.69 8.20 22.76
N ALA A 366 9.71 8.42 23.64
CA ALA A 366 9.61 7.73 24.94
C ALA A 366 9.62 6.20 24.84
N SER A 367 9.34 5.70 23.64
CA SER A 367 9.30 4.31 23.23
C SER A 367 10.23 4.10 22.05
N PHE A 368 11.54 3.95 22.32
CA PHE A 368 12.31 2.98 21.54
C PHE A 368 11.55 1.65 21.67
N PHE A 369 11.02 1.16 20.55
CA PHE A 369 10.16 -0.02 20.47
C PHE A 369 10.85 -1.27 21.02
N PHE A 370 10.71 -1.51 22.31
CA PHE A 370 10.80 -2.85 22.86
C PHE A 370 9.41 -3.43 22.80
N GLN A 371 9.18 -4.36 21.87
CA GLN A 371 8.03 -5.26 21.96
C GLN A 371 8.01 -5.81 23.39
N ALA A 372 6.82 -5.90 23.99
CA ALA A 372 6.67 -6.59 25.26
C ALA A 372 7.26 -7.99 25.09
N ILE A 373 8.43 -8.23 25.69
CA ILE A 373 9.12 -9.52 25.58
C ILE A 373 8.21 -10.53 26.27
N ASP A 374 7.83 -11.57 25.54
CA ASP A 374 7.06 -12.68 26.06
C ASP A 374 7.72 -13.21 27.35
N ARG A 375 6.91 -13.53 28.35
CA ARG A 375 7.41 -14.09 29.61
C ARG A 375 8.31 -15.29 29.35
N ASP A 376 7.94 -16.12 28.37
CA ASP A 376 8.68 -17.31 27.97
C ASP A 376 10.10 -16.99 27.44
N ALA A 377 10.33 -15.82 26.86
CA ALA A 377 11.66 -15.38 26.44
C ALA A 377 12.51 -14.89 27.63
N LEU A 378 11.89 -14.25 28.64
CA LEU A 378 12.55 -13.88 29.89
C LEU A 378 12.91 -15.13 30.73
N ASP A 379 12.04 -16.13 30.76
CA ASP A 379 12.28 -17.45 31.32
C ASP A 379 13.48 -18.14 30.64
N THR A 380 13.55 -18.03 29.31
CA THR A 380 14.64 -18.60 28.51
C THR A 380 15.99 -17.93 28.80
N LEU A 381 16.01 -16.66 29.18
CA LEU A 381 17.22 -15.97 29.62
C LEU A 381 17.52 -16.14 31.13
N GLY A 382 16.72 -16.96 31.84
CA GLY A 382 16.92 -17.28 33.25
C GLY A 382 16.49 -16.15 34.21
N LEU A 383 15.58 -15.27 33.76
CA LEU A 383 15.18 -14.07 34.49
C LEU A 383 13.79 -14.15 35.15
N SER A 384 13.09 -15.27 34.99
CA SER A 384 11.74 -15.47 35.51
C SER A 384 11.65 -16.15 36.88
N GLY A 385 12.79 -16.51 37.48
CA GLY A 385 12.85 -17.26 38.73
C GLY A 385 13.07 -16.40 39.97
N ARG A 386 12.07 -16.39 40.85
CA ARG A 386 11.97 -16.00 42.29
C ARG A 386 13.03 -15.04 42.88
N PRO A 387 12.60 -13.96 43.57
CA PRO A 387 13.51 -13.09 44.33
C PRO A 387 14.21 -13.88 45.43
N GLY A 388 15.47 -14.22 45.19
CA GLY A 388 16.38 -14.78 46.17
C GLY A 388 16.71 -13.73 47.22
N ALA A 389 16.41 -14.10 48.46
CA ALA A 389 16.51 -13.36 49.70
C ALA A 389 17.68 -12.36 49.87
N SER A 390 17.36 -11.35 50.68
CA SER A 390 18.22 -10.36 51.33
C SER A 390 18.46 -9.07 50.55
N ARG A 391 17.61 -8.07 50.83
CA ARG A 391 18.07 -6.70 51.13
C ARG A 391 16.93 -5.87 51.73
N SER A 392 17.18 -5.41 52.95
CA SER A 392 16.78 -4.16 53.61
C SER A 392 15.43 -3.52 53.25
N ARG A 393 14.67 -3.10 54.29
CA ARG A 393 13.57 -2.12 54.22
C ARG A 393 14.07 -0.73 53.78
N ILE A 394 14.53 -0.61 52.55
CA ILE A 394 14.78 0.65 51.87
C ILE A 394 13.87 0.62 50.65
N ASP A 395 12.95 1.58 50.57
CA ASP A 395 12.08 1.72 49.41
C ASP A 395 12.96 1.75 48.14
N PRO A 396 12.69 0.91 47.14
CA PRO A 396 13.46 0.93 45.91
C PRO A 396 13.38 2.34 45.31
N PRO A 397 14.50 2.89 44.80
CA PRO A 397 14.46 4.19 44.14
C PRO A 397 13.42 4.15 43.00
N PRO A 398 12.72 5.27 42.75
CA PRO A 398 11.71 5.32 41.71
C PRO A 398 12.32 4.93 40.35
N PRO A 399 11.55 4.27 39.47
CA PRO A 399 12.04 3.82 38.18
C PRO A 399 12.56 5.00 37.35
N LEU A 400 13.53 4.73 36.49
CA LEU A 400 14.08 5.70 35.56
C LEU A 400 12.97 6.38 34.74
N ARG A 401 12.70 7.65 35.01
CA ARG A 401 11.79 8.47 34.21
C ARG A 401 12.53 9.04 33.01
N PHE A 402 11.92 8.91 31.84
CA PHE A 402 12.44 9.45 30.59
C PHE A 402 11.73 10.78 30.28
N SER A 403 12.51 11.81 29.94
CA SER A 403 12.00 13.09 29.46
C SER A 403 12.99 13.62 28.42
N PRO A 404 12.65 13.63 27.11
CA PRO A 404 13.55 14.08 26.05
C PRO A 404 14.13 15.47 26.30
N ARG A 405 13.31 16.38 26.85
CA ARG A 405 13.68 17.78 27.13
C ARG A 405 14.71 17.94 28.25
N GLU A 406 14.81 16.97 29.17
CA GLU A 406 15.71 17.05 30.33
C GLU A 406 17.05 16.30 30.10
N VAL A 407 17.28 15.70 28.94
CA VAL A 407 18.46 14.85 28.67
C VAL A 407 19.35 15.49 27.61
N PHE A 408 20.67 15.39 27.77
CA PHE A 408 21.63 15.82 26.76
C PHE A 408 22.29 14.61 26.06
N ASP A 409 21.85 14.32 24.85
CA ASP A 409 22.53 13.39 23.93
C ASP A 409 23.27 14.19 22.84
N GLU A 410 24.59 14.00 22.74
CA GLU A 410 25.44 14.79 21.84
C GLU A 410 25.09 14.59 20.36
N LYS A 411 24.69 13.38 19.97
CA LYS A 411 24.34 13.07 18.58
C LYS A 411 23.01 13.69 18.20
N THR A 412 21.98 13.47 19.03
CA THR A 412 20.64 14.00 18.74
C THR A 412 20.62 15.52 18.78
N TYR A 413 21.31 16.13 19.75
CA TYR A 413 21.47 17.58 19.75
C TYR A 413 22.25 18.07 18.52
N GLY A 414 23.26 17.34 18.05
CA GLY A 414 23.96 17.65 16.80
C GLY A 414 23.02 17.72 15.60
N HIS A 415 22.14 16.72 15.43
CA HIS A 415 21.13 16.73 14.37
C HIS A 415 20.10 17.85 14.56
N ALA A 416 19.70 18.14 15.80
CA ALA A 416 18.82 19.29 16.09
C ALA A 416 19.49 20.62 15.68
N ILE A 417 20.81 20.75 15.86
CA ILE A 417 21.57 21.91 15.38
C ILE A 417 21.61 21.96 13.86
N GLU A 418 21.80 20.83 13.16
CA GLU A 418 21.71 20.78 11.70
C GLU A 418 20.34 21.25 11.20
N HIS A 419 19.26 20.83 11.88
CA HIS A 419 17.92 21.31 11.60
C HIS A 419 17.77 22.83 11.82
N LEU A 420 18.36 23.38 12.89
CA LEU A 420 18.40 24.85 13.08
C LEU A 420 19.19 25.55 11.97
N VAL A 421 20.29 24.98 11.49
CA VAL A 421 21.06 25.53 10.35
C VAL A 421 20.18 25.60 9.09
N GLU A 422 19.40 24.56 8.82
CA GLU A 422 18.43 24.53 7.71
C GLU A 422 17.35 25.60 7.88
N LEU A 423 16.79 25.73 9.09
CA LEU A 423 15.79 26.74 9.42
C LEU A 423 16.28 28.18 9.14
N TYR A 424 17.50 28.50 9.55
CA TYR A 424 18.13 29.79 9.26
C TYR A 424 18.40 29.99 7.75
N LYS A 425 18.83 28.95 7.05
CA LYS A 425 19.06 28.99 5.59
C LYS A 425 17.77 29.21 4.81
N VAL A 426 16.64 28.68 5.28
CA VAL A 426 15.31 28.93 4.69
C VAL A 426 14.93 30.42 4.79
N ASP A 427 15.31 31.10 5.87
CA ASP A 427 15.03 32.52 6.07
C ASP A 427 16.07 33.48 5.43
N GLY A 428 17.02 32.93 4.67
CA GLY A 428 17.99 33.71 3.89
C GLY A 428 19.35 33.91 4.55
N TYR A 429 19.61 33.28 5.70
CA TYR A 429 20.92 33.34 6.37
C TYR A 429 21.84 32.23 5.84
N LEU A 430 22.35 32.42 4.62
CA LEU A 430 23.11 31.39 3.90
C LEU A 430 24.48 31.08 4.52
N ASP A 431 25.08 32.07 5.20
CA ASP A 431 26.40 31.98 5.84
C ASP A 431 26.29 31.74 7.36
N VAL A 432 25.13 31.23 7.82
CA VAL A 432 24.90 30.90 9.23
C VAL A 432 25.86 29.82 9.69
N GLU A 433 26.50 30.05 10.83
CA GLU A 433 27.30 29.05 11.54
C GLU A 433 26.71 28.85 12.93
N ILE A 434 26.25 27.63 13.22
CA ILE A 434 25.81 27.23 14.55
C ILE A 434 26.84 26.26 15.11
N GLY A 435 27.45 26.62 16.23
CA GLY A 435 28.43 25.81 16.93
C GLY A 435 27.81 24.57 17.58
N GLN A 436 28.63 23.55 17.78
CA GLN A 436 28.23 22.33 18.50
C GLN A 436 27.72 22.67 19.92
N PRO A 437 26.67 21.98 20.40
CA PRO A 437 26.07 22.26 21.69
C PRO A 437 27.01 21.82 22.82
N VAL A 438 27.30 22.73 23.75
CA VAL A 438 28.21 22.46 24.88
C VAL A 438 27.41 22.38 26.18
N LEU A 439 27.43 21.21 26.84
CA LEU A 439 26.88 21.04 28.17
C LEU A 439 27.89 21.52 29.23
N GLN A 440 27.45 22.39 30.13
CA GLN A 440 28.24 22.85 31.28
C GLN A 440 27.66 22.32 32.59
N GLU A 441 28.51 21.65 33.37
CA GLU A 441 28.13 20.88 34.58
C GLU A 441 28.69 21.47 35.91
N SER A 442 29.47 22.58 35.88
CA SER A 442 30.15 23.18 37.05
C SER A 442 29.27 24.13 37.90
N PRO A 443 29.55 24.27 39.21
CA PRO A 443 28.60 24.07 40.30
C PRO A 443 27.35 24.94 40.13
N GLY A 444 26.38 24.38 39.42
CA GLY A 444 25.21 25.10 38.96
C GLY A 444 24.24 24.17 38.27
N VAL A 445 23.17 24.74 37.75
CA VAL A 445 22.13 24.00 37.03
C VAL A 445 22.66 23.58 35.65
N PRO A 446 22.64 22.27 35.28
CA PRO A 446 23.17 21.82 33.99
C PRO A 446 22.51 22.57 32.82
N THR A 447 23.36 23.22 32.04
CA THR A 447 22.95 24.16 30.98
C THR A 447 23.65 23.81 29.68
N VAL A 448 22.88 23.67 28.60
CA VAL A 448 23.40 23.52 27.24
C VAL A 448 23.52 24.90 26.61
N ARG A 449 24.69 25.23 26.06
CA ARG A 449 24.91 26.48 25.30
C ARG A 449 25.16 26.18 23.82
N VAL A 450 24.51 26.96 22.97
CA VAL A 450 24.65 26.92 21.52
C VAL A 450 25.04 28.31 21.05
N ARG A 451 26.18 28.42 20.36
CA ARG A 451 26.65 29.69 19.79
C ARG A 451 26.23 29.80 18.34
N ILE A 452 25.59 30.89 17.97
CA ILE A 452 25.06 31.16 16.63
C ILE A 452 25.76 32.41 16.08
N ARG A 453 26.25 32.30 14.84
CA ARG A 453 26.68 33.44 14.03
C ARG A 453 25.80 33.48 12.78
N GLU A 454 24.76 34.32 12.80
CA GLU A 454 23.73 34.32 11.76
C GLU A 454 24.25 34.76 10.38
N GLY A 455 25.20 35.70 10.33
CA GLY A 455 25.64 36.30 9.07
C GLY A 455 24.60 37.27 8.48
N PRO A 456 24.86 37.87 7.31
CA PRO A 456 23.91 38.76 6.64
C PRO A 456 22.72 37.97 6.06
N ARG A 457 21.50 38.49 6.21
CA ARG A 457 20.33 37.96 5.52
C ARG A 457 20.41 38.30 4.02
N THR A 458 20.53 37.28 3.18
CA THR A 458 20.61 37.42 1.73
C THR A 458 19.22 37.49 1.11
N LEU A 459 18.89 38.61 0.47
CA LEU A 459 17.63 38.78 -0.27
C LEU A 459 17.84 38.60 -1.78
N ILE A 460 16.84 38.06 -2.47
CA ILE A 460 16.81 37.94 -3.92
C ILE A 460 16.67 39.35 -4.50
N SER A 461 17.72 39.83 -5.16
CA SER A 461 17.72 41.17 -5.77
C SER A 461 17.14 41.19 -7.18
N GLU A 462 17.37 40.12 -7.95
CA GLU A 462 16.92 39.97 -9.33
C GLU A 462 16.94 38.47 -9.68
N VAL A 463 15.90 38.01 -10.38
CA VAL A 463 15.86 36.69 -11.02
C VAL A 463 15.90 36.90 -12.53
N ARG A 464 16.86 36.27 -13.21
CA ARG A 464 17.06 36.45 -14.64
C ARG A 464 17.06 35.11 -15.37
N TYR A 465 16.27 35.05 -16.44
CA TYR A 465 16.22 33.91 -17.35
C TYR A 465 16.94 34.26 -18.64
N ARG A 466 17.78 33.35 -19.14
CA ARG A 466 18.51 33.51 -20.41
C ARG A 466 18.40 32.24 -21.22
N GLY A 467 18.27 32.38 -22.53
CA GLY A 467 18.21 31.25 -23.46
C GLY A 467 16.81 30.67 -23.67
N ASN A 468 15.80 31.19 -22.98
CA ASN A 468 14.40 30.84 -23.18
C ASN A 468 13.84 31.49 -24.46
N ARG A 469 13.37 30.66 -25.41
CA ARG A 469 12.70 31.08 -26.65
C ARG A 469 11.28 30.51 -26.75
N VAL A 470 11.02 29.40 -26.07
CA VAL A 470 9.72 28.70 -26.10
C VAL A 470 8.81 29.21 -25.00
N LEU A 471 9.32 29.25 -23.76
CA LEU A 471 8.61 29.79 -22.61
C LEU A 471 9.01 31.24 -22.40
N THR A 472 8.03 32.11 -22.15
CA THR A 472 8.31 33.52 -21.88
C THR A 472 8.93 33.67 -20.49
N SER A 473 9.67 34.75 -20.26
CA SER A 473 10.23 35.01 -18.93
C SER A 473 9.15 35.20 -17.86
N ALA A 474 7.91 35.52 -18.25
CA ALA A 474 6.78 35.56 -17.33
C ALA A 474 6.33 34.14 -16.92
N ASP A 475 6.22 33.21 -17.89
CA ASP A 475 5.88 31.81 -17.61
C ASP A 475 6.93 31.15 -16.69
N LEU A 476 8.21 31.46 -16.93
CA LEU A 476 9.30 30.96 -16.09
C LEU A 476 9.30 31.58 -14.69
N ALA A 477 8.94 32.87 -14.58
CA ALA A 477 8.79 33.52 -13.28
C ALA A 477 7.65 32.88 -12.47
N GLU A 478 6.50 32.63 -13.10
CA GLU A 478 5.38 31.91 -12.50
C GLU A 478 5.78 30.51 -12.06
N ALA A 479 6.46 29.73 -12.92
CA ALA A 479 6.89 28.37 -12.60
C ALA A 479 7.92 28.31 -11.46
N THR A 480 8.84 29.27 -11.37
CA THR A 480 9.82 29.29 -10.29
C THR A 480 9.26 29.73 -8.94
N GLU A 481 8.18 30.52 -8.95
CA GLU A 481 7.62 31.19 -7.77
C GLU A 481 8.65 32.03 -6.98
N LEU A 482 9.74 32.47 -7.62
CA LEU A 482 10.77 33.28 -6.97
C LEU A 482 10.44 34.76 -7.11
N VAL A 483 10.31 35.46 -5.98
CA VAL A 483 9.98 36.90 -5.96
C VAL A 483 11.20 37.72 -5.53
N ALA A 484 11.49 38.79 -6.27
CA ALA A 484 12.53 39.73 -5.88
C ALA A 484 12.13 40.47 -4.57
N GLY A 485 13.06 40.55 -3.63
CA GLY A 485 12.85 41.10 -2.29
C GLY A 485 12.66 40.04 -1.20
N GLU A 486 12.37 38.79 -1.58
CA GLU A 486 12.26 37.67 -0.65
C GLU A 486 13.63 37.13 -0.21
N PRO A 487 13.72 36.48 0.96
CA PRO A 487 14.93 35.80 1.39
C PRO A 487 15.31 34.67 0.43
N LEU A 488 16.60 34.56 0.11
CA LEU A 488 17.12 33.47 -0.71
C LEU A 488 17.23 32.19 0.13
N SER A 489 16.36 31.22 -0.11
CA SER A 489 16.50 29.86 0.43
C SER A 489 17.15 28.93 -0.60
N VAL A 490 18.08 28.09 -0.14
CA VAL A 490 18.71 27.06 -0.99
C VAL A 490 17.63 26.10 -1.49
N THR A 491 16.75 25.65 -0.60
CA THR A 491 15.66 24.72 -0.91
C THR A 491 14.67 25.30 -1.91
N THR A 492 14.22 26.55 -1.72
CA THR A 492 13.28 27.16 -2.68
C THR A 492 13.94 27.37 -4.04
N SER A 493 15.25 27.64 -4.06
CA SER A 493 16.00 27.79 -5.30
C SER A 493 16.20 26.47 -6.05
N GLU A 494 16.47 25.36 -5.34
CA GLU A 494 16.56 24.02 -5.94
C GLU A 494 15.19 23.54 -6.44
N GLN A 495 14.12 23.80 -5.67
CA GLN A 495 12.74 23.54 -6.11
C GLN A 495 12.37 24.38 -7.33
N ALA A 496 12.81 25.64 -7.40
CA ALA A 496 12.61 26.48 -8.57
C ALA A 496 13.32 25.91 -9.81
N LEU A 497 14.54 25.38 -9.66
CA LEU A 497 15.24 24.70 -10.75
C LEU A 497 14.46 23.46 -11.22
N ALA A 498 14.02 22.60 -10.30
CA ALA A 498 13.24 21.41 -10.64
C ALA A 498 11.90 21.77 -11.31
N ARG A 499 11.21 22.82 -10.85
CA ARG A 499 9.98 23.32 -11.48
C ARG A 499 10.22 23.87 -12.88
N LEU A 500 11.36 24.51 -13.12
CA LEU A 500 11.76 24.95 -14.47
C LEU A 500 12.03 23.76 -15.39
N GLU A 501 12.77 22.75 -14.92
CA GLU A 501 13.02 21.52 -15.67
C GLU A 501 11.70 20.83 -16.04
N GLU A 502 10.78 20.73 -15.08
CA GLU A 502 9.43 20.18 -15.30
C GLU A 502 8.59 21.03 -16.26
N ALA A 503 8.65 22.37 -16.16
CA ALA A 503 7.96 23.27 -17.08
C ALA A 503 8.44 23.11 -18.53
N TYR A 504 9.72 22.81 -18.75
CA TYR A 504 10.25 22.49 -20.06
C TYR A 504 9.89 21.06 -20.51
N ALA A 505 9.93 20.09 -19.59
CA ALA A 505 9.53 18.71 -19.86
C ALA A 505 8.04 18.59 -20.26
N SER A 506 7.15 19.38 -19.65
CA SER A 506 5.73 19.43 -19.99
C SER A 506 5.48 20.00 -21.40
N GLN A 507 6.39 20.84 -21.91
CA GLN A 507 6.39 21.33 -23.30
C GLN A 507 7.10 20.39 -24.29
N GLY A 508 7.60 19.25 -23.80
CA GLY A 508 8.29 18.23 -24.58
C GLY A 508 9.79 18.41 -24.76
N PHE A 509 10.42 19.33 -24.01
CA PHE A 509 11.87 19.56 -24.00
C PHE A 509 12.57 18.74 -22.91
N LEU A 510 12.48 17.41 -23.02
CA LEU A 510 13.03 16.46 -22.06
C LEU A 510 14.53 16.66 -21.75
N TYR A 511 15.30 17.11 -22.74
CA TYR A 511 16.75 17.29 -22.61
C TYR A 511 17.17 18.74 -22.38
N ALA A 512 16.23 19.63 -22.02
CA ALA A 512 16.58 21.00 -21.66
C ALA A 512 17.64 20.97 -20.54
N ARG A 513 18.72 21.73 -20.72
CA ARG A 513 19.72 21.89 -19.67
C ARG A 513 19.57 23.26 -19.04
N ILE A 514 19.43 23.29 -17.73
CA ILE A 514 19.24 24.53 -16.98
C ILE A 514 20.39 24.65 -15.99
N GLU A 515 21.28 25.62 -16.23
CA GLU A 515 22.35 25.96 -15.29
C GLU A 515 21.87 27.10 -14.39
N GLN A 516 21.86 26.85 -13.08
CA GLN A 516 21.61 27.86 -12.08
C GLN A 516 22.93 28.47 -11.60
N ARG A 517 23.01 29.81 -11.61
CA ARG A 517 24.11 30.55 -10.95
C ARG A 517 23.54 31.54 -9.95
N VAL A 518 24.08 31.48 -8.72
CA VAL A 518 23.77 32.41 -7.63
C VAL A 518 24.98 33.31 -7.40
N GLU A 519 24.83 34.60 -7.69
CA GLU A 519 25.87 35.61 -7.48
C GLU A 519 25.52 36.44 -6.26
N LYS A 520 26.26 36.31 -5.15
CA LYS A 520 26.10 37.14 -3.96
C LYS A 520 26.78 38.51 -4.15
N SER A 521 26.21 39.57 -3.58
CA SER A 521 26.87 40.87 -3.44
C SER A 521 28.07 40.77 -2.49
N GLU A 522 29.04 41.70 -2.61
CA GLU A 522 30.22 41.74 -1.74
C GLU A 522 29.87 41.84 -0.24
N ASP A 523 28.72 42.44 0.09
CA ASP A 523 28.23 42.54 1.47
C ASP A 523 27.34 41.37 1.92
N GLY A 524 27.11 40.37 1.04
CA GLY A 524 26.30 39.17 1.30
C GLY A 524 24.80 39.40 1.48
N ARG A 525 24.30 40.64 1.42
CA ARG A 525 22.89 40.98 1.68
C ARG A 525 21.99 40.80 0.47
N ARG A 526 22.54 40.70 -0.73
CA ARG A 526 21.79 40.55 -1.98
C ARG A 526 22.36 39.41 -2.78
N ALA A 527 21.49 38.67 -3.46
CA ALA A 527 21.90 37.69 -4.45
C ALA A 527 21.14 37.90 -5.76
N ARG A 528 21.81 37.69 -6.89
CA ARG A 528 21.17 37.56 -8.20
C ARG A 528 21.14 36.08 -8.56
N ILE A 529 19.97 35.58 -8.95
CA ILE A 529 19.82 34.22 -9.46
C ILE A 529 19.68 34.30 -10.98
N THR A 530 20.58 33.64 -11.71
CA THR A 530 20.52 33.55 -13.16
C THR A 530 20.32 32.10 -13.58
N PHE A 531 19.21 31.82 -14.25
CA PHE A 531 18.95 30.56 -14.92
C PHE A 531 19.36 30.68 -16.39
N THR A 532 20.35 29.89 -16.81
CA THR A 532 20.78 29.80 -18.21
C THR A 532 20.23 28.51 -18.80
N ILE A 533 19.32 28.65 -19.75
CA ILE A 533 18.54 27.55 -20.32
C ILE A 533 19.06 27.25 -21.73
N GLU A 534 19.45 26.01 -21.96
CA GLU A 534 19.66 25.45 -23.30
C GLU A 534 18.43 24.66 -23.70
N GLU A 535 17.54 25.28 -24.48
CA GLU A 535 16.37 24.62 -25.07
C GLU A 535 16.84 23.65 -26.17
N ARG A 536 17.05 22.39 -25.79
CA ARG A 536 17.50 21.33 -26.69
C ARG A 536 16.38 20.82 -27.60
N ALA A 537 16.61 19.73 -28.33
CA ALA A 537 15.58 19.18 -29.20
C ALA A 537 14.40 18.58 -28.40
N ARG A 538 13.18 18.74 -28.94
CA ARG A 538 12.00 18.00 -28.45
C ARG A 538 12.11 16.53 -28.81
N ALA A 539 11.63 15.66 -27.92
CA ALA A 539 11.59 14.22 -28.17
C ALA A 539 10.23 13.82 -28.76
N ARG A 540 10.23 13.30 -29.99
CA ARG A 540 9.05 12.71 -30.64
C ARG A 540 8.96 11.23 -30.32
N ILE A 541 7.76 10.74 -30.07
CA ILE A 541 7.50 9.34 -29.76
C ILE A 541 7.53 8.52 -31.05
N ALA A 542 8.65 7.82 -31.28
CA ALA A 542 8.84 6.98 -32.46
C ALA A 542 8.14 5.63 -32.34
N ARG A 543 8.06 5.09 -31.11
CA ARG A 543 7.39 3.82 -30.80
C ARG A 543 7.09 3.71 -29.31
N ILE A 544 6.09 2.90 -28.97
CA ILE A 544 5.71 2.60 -27.59
C ILE A 544 5.97 1.12 -27.32
N LEU A 545 6.87 0.84 -26.40
CA LEU A 545 7.26 -0.50 -25.96
C LEU A 545 6.58 -0.80 -24.63
N ILE A 546 5.79 -1.87 -24.55
CA ILE A 546 5.08 -2.24 -23.33
C ILE A 546 5.76 -3.48 -22.74
N ARG A 547 6.04 -3.47 -21.44
CA ARG A 547 6.71 -4.55 -20.70
C ARG A 547 5.96 -4.90 -19.42
N GLY A 548 5.99 -6.18 -19.04
CA GLY A 548 5.40 -6.68 -17.79
C GLY A 548 3.88 -6.84 -17.81
N ASN A 549 3.27 -6.88 -19.00
CA ASN A 549 1.86 -7.16 -19.22
C ASN A 549 1.62 -8.65 -19.56
N ASP A 550 1.99 -9.55 -18.65
CA ASP A 550 1.95 -11.00 -18.91
C ASP A 550 0.54 -11.52 -19.20
N ARG A 551 -0.50 -10.92 -18.60
CA ARG A 551 -1.90 -11.31 -18.82
C ARG A 551 -2.71 -10.22 -19.49
N THR A 552 -2.32 -8.96 -19.32
CA THR A 552 -3.10 -7.81 -19.80
C THR A 552 -2.86 -7.57 -21.29
N SER A 553 -3.95 -7.35 -22.01
CA SER A 553 -3.89 -7.02 -23.43
C SER A 553 -3.13 -5.71 -23.68
N PRO A 554 -2.14 -5.69 -24.60
CA PRO A 554 -1.48 -4.46 -25.03
C PRO A 554 -2.46 -3.40 -25.56
N ALA A 555 -3.59 -3.82 -26.14
CA ALA A 555 -4.60 -2.90 -26.65
C ALA A 555 -5.24 -2.07 -25.53
N LEU A 556 -5.55 -2.70 -24.39
CA LEU A 556 -6.09 -2.00 -23.22
C LEU A 556 -5.08 -0.97 -22.69
N ILE A 557 -3.81 -1.34 -22.62
CA ILE A 557 -2.74 -0.46 -22.13
C ILE A 557 -2.61 0.75 -23.05
N ARG A 558 -2.56 0.54 -24.37
CA ARG A 558 -2.52 1.65 -25.35
C ARG A 558 -3.74 2.56 -25.25
N GLN A 559 -4.93 2.00 -25.02
CA GLN A 559 -6.16 2.79 -24.83
C GLN A 559 -6.09 3.71 -23.60
N ARG A 560 -5.24 3.41 -22.61
CA ARG A 560 -5.06 4.25 -21.42
C ARG A 560 -4.00 5.33 -21.56
N LEU A 561 -3.11 5.22 -22.53
CA LEU A 561 -2.12 6.26 -22.80
C LEU A 561 -2.84 7.50 -23.35
N THR A 562 -2.39 8.69 -22.94
CA THR A 562 -2.87 9.98 -23.46
C THR A 562 -2.16 10.39 -24.75
N PHE A 563 -1.10 9.68 -25.11
CA PHE A 563 -0.24 9.94 -26.26
C PHE A 563 -0.18 8.73 -27.19
N SER A 564 0.15 8.99 -28.45
CA SER A 564 0.31 8.03 -29.54
C SER A 564 1.67 8.16 -30.22
N VAL A 565 1.98 7.21 -31.10
CA VAL A 565 3.18 7.30 -31.94
C VAL A 565 3.07 8.51 -32.86
N GLY A 566 4.11 9.33 -32.90
CA GLY A 566 4.17 10.59 -33.65
C GLY A 566 3.99 11.84 -32.79
N ASP A 567 3.44 11.71 -31.59
CA ASP A 567 3.26 12.82 -30.65
C ASP A 567 4.60 13.24 -30.02
N TRP A 568 4.64 14.43 -29.42
CA TRP A 568 5.75 14.84 -28.56
C TRP A 568 5.64 14.16 -27.20
N PHE A 569 6.74 13.66 -26.68
CA PHE A 569 6.77 13.11 -25.32
C PHE A 569 6.77 14.26 -24.31
N THR A 570 5.72 14.36 -23.50
CA THR A 570 5.60 15.33 -22.40
C THR A 570 5.49 14.59 -21.07
N SER A 571 6.00 15.19 -19.99
CA SER A 571 5.85 14.65 -18.63
C SER A 571 4.39 14.58 -18.19
N ASP A 572 3.60 15.61 -18.50
CA ASP A 572 2.16 15.67 -18.25
C ASP A 572 1.40 14.47 -18.83
N ASP A 573 1.68 14.11 -20.09
CA ASP A 573 1.04 12.97 -20.74
C ASP A 573 1.51 11.64 -20.16
N ALA A 574 2.78 11.52 -19.80
CA ALA A 574 3.31 10.35 -19.12
C ALA A 574 2.64 10.14 -17.75
N GLU A 575 2.53 11.18 -16.92
CA GLU A 575 1.91 11.11 -15.60
C GLU A 575 0.41 10.82 -15.68
N ARG A 576 -0.35 11.51 -16.54
CA ARG A 576 -1.78 11.21 -16.76
C ARG A 576 -1.99 9.78 -17.25
N SER A 577 -1.11 9.28 -18.12
CA SER A 577 -1.14 7.90 -18.60
C SER A 577 -0.86 6.90 -17.47
N ARG A 578 0.13 7.20 -16.61
CA ARG A 578 0.47 6.40 -15.42
C ARG A 578 -0.72 6.30 -14.46
N GLU A 579 -1.35 7.42 -14.14
CA GLU A 579 -2.54 7.47 -13.29
C GLU A 579 -3.69 6.65 -13.88
N ARG A 580 -3.98 6.80 -15.17
CA ARG A 580 -5.03 6.02 -15.87
C ARG A 580 -4.76 4.52 -15.85
N LEU A 581 -3.49 4.10 -15.94
CA LEU A 581 -3.10 2.70 -15.85
C LEU A 581 -3.26 2.16 -14.42
N LEU A 582 -2.81 2.92 -13.41
CA LEU A 582 -2.96 2.52 -12.00
C LEU A 582 -4.43 2.49 -11.56
N ALA A 583 -5.26 3.40 -12.08
CA ALA A 583 -6.69 3.46 -11.83
C ALA A 583 -7.46 2.21 -12.31
N LEU A 584 -6.89 1.41 -13.22
CA LEU A 584 -7.46 0.11 -13.58
C LEU A 584 -7.46 -0.88 -12.41
N GLY A 585 -6.64 -0.66 -11.38
CA GLY A 585 -6.54 -1.53 -10.21
C GLY A 585 -5.87 -2.89 -10.45
N ILE A 586 -5.47 -3.19 -11.68
CA ILE A 586 -4.81 -4.44 -12.09
C ILE A 586 -3.28 -4.37 -12.03
N PHE A 587 -2.70 -3.18 -11.99
CA PHE A 587 -1.26 -2.96 -11.89
C PHE A 587 -0.86 -2.49 -10.48
N ARG A 588 0.27 -3.00 -9.99
CA ARG A 588 0.91 -2.56 -8.73
C ARG A 588 1.74 -1.31 -8.96
N THR A 589 2.46 -1.26 -10.09
CA THR A 589 3.29 -0.14 -10.50
C THR A 589 3.16 0.04 -12.02
N ALA A 590 3.24 1.29 -12.47
CA ALA A 590 3.39 1.67 -13.86
C ALA A 590 4.46 2.76 -13.93
N SER A 591 5.47 2.58 -14.78
CA SER A 591 6.47 3.59 -15.12
C SER A 591 6.41 3.82 -16.64
N ILE A 592 6.51 5.08 -17.04
CA ILE A 592 6.47 5.51 -18.44
C ILE A 592 7.67 6.42 -18.65
N GLU A 593 8.69 5.90 -19.31
CA GLU A 593 9.97 6.58 -19.47
C GLU A 593 10.47 6.45 -20.90
N PRO A 594 11.22 7.44 -21.42
CA PRO A 594 11.93 7.28 -22.68
C PRO A 594 13.04 6.24 -22.54
N LEU A 595 13.27 5.43 -23.58
CA LEU A 595 14.31 4.41 -23.63
C LEU A 595 15.69 5.08 -23.63
N ASP A 596 16.55 4.75 -22.66
CA ASP A 596 17.87 5.39 -22.49
C ASP A 596 17.74 6.92 -22.36
N PRO A 597 17.12 7.43 -21.27
CA PRO A 597 16.78 8.85 -21.09
C PRO A 597 18.01 9.77 -21.05
N ALA A 598 19.21 9.24 -20.80
CA ALA A 598 20.45 10.02 -20.84
C ALA A 598 20.94 10.33 -22.27
N VAL A 599 20.43 9.62 -23.28
CA VAL A 599 20.87 9.78 -24.68
C VAL A 599 19.92 10.72 -25.41
N GLU A 600 20.41 11.87 -25.82
CA GLU A 600 19.64 12.87 -26.56
C GLU A 600 19.35 12.40 -27.99
N GLU A 601 18.07 12.14 -28.31
CA GLU A 601 17.59 11.72 -29.63
C GLU A 601 16.25 12.40 -29.93
N ALA A 602 16.08 12.89 -31.17
CA ALA A 602 14.85 13.54 -31.60
C ALA A 602 13.67 12.56 -31.73
N ASP A 603 13.94 11.30 -32.08
CA ASP A 603 12.96 10.23 -32.21
C ASP A 603 13.23 9.18 -31.13
N LYS A 604 12.42 9.18 -30.08
CA LYS A 604 12.63 8.37 -28.88
C LYS A 604 11.58 7.27 -28.77
N ALA A 605 12.02 6.07 -28.38
CA ALA A 605 11.09 5.02 -27.97
C ALA A 605 10.64 5.29 -26.52
N VAL A 606 9.36 5.15 -26.23
CA VAL A 606 8.82 5.23 -24.87
C VAL A 606 8.59 3.82 -24.35
N VAL A 607 9.07 3.51 -23.15
CA VAL A 607 8.91 2.23 -22.47
C VAL A 607 7.88 2.39 -21.36
N VAL A 608 6.79 1.64 -21.47
CA VAL A 608 5.77 1.47 -20.45
C VAL A 608 6.07 0.19 -19.69
N THR A 609 6.63 0.31 -18.49
CA THR A 609 6.98 -0.82 -17.63
C THR A 609 5.90 -1.03 -16.58
N LEU A 610 5.28 -2.21 -16.58
CA LEU A 610 4.16 -2.55 -15.74
C LEU A 610 4.54 -3.70 -14.80
N ARG A 611 3.92 -3.72 -13.62
CA ARG A 611 3.93 -4.89 -12.74
C ARG A 611 2.49 -5.24 -12.40
N GLU A 612 1.99 -6.32 -12.96
CA GLU A 612 0.65 -6.81 -12.67
C GLU A 612 0.50 -7.25 -11.20
N ARG A 613 -0.69 -7.01 -10.64
CA ARG A 613 -1.10 -7.58 -9.35
C ARG A 613 -1.44 -9.05 -9.52
N MET A 614 -1.47 -9.78 -8.40
CA MET A 614 -2.05 -11.11 -8.41
C MET A 614 -3.55 -11.02 -8.82
N PRO A 615 -4.00 -11.88 -9.75
CA PRO A 615 -5.36 -11.81 -10.27
C PRO A 615 -6.37 -12.15 -9.18
N ASN A 616 -6.12 -13.22 -8.43
CA ASN A 616 -6.96 -13.62 -7.31
C ASN A 616 -6.65 -12.81 -6.06
N TYR A 617 -7.69 -12.46 -5.32
CA TYR A 617 -7.57 -11.96 -3.96
C TYR A 617 -8.73 -12.44 -3.09
N VAL A 618 -8.45 -12.48 -1.80
CA VAL A 618 -9.43 -12.66 -0.75
C VAL A 618 -9.27 -11.47 0.19
N ASP A 619 -10.38 -10.81 0.48
CA ASP A 619 -10.47 -9.75 1.48
C ASP A 619 -11.38 -10.22 2.62
N LEU A 620 -10.96 -9.96 3.86
CA LEU A 620 -11.66 -10.38 5.06
C LEU A 620 -11.96 -9.14 5.90
N ARG A 621 -13.23 -8.96 6.23
CA ARG A 621 -13.74 -7.85 7.02
C ARG A 621 -14.38 -8.37 8.30
N GLY A 622 -14.17 -7.64 9.38
CA GLY A 622 -14.79 -7.93 10.67
C GLY A 622 -15.04 -6.62 11.40
N GLY A 623 -16.15 -6.57 12.11
CA GLY A 623 -16.54 -5.40 12.88
C GLY A 623 -17.75 -5.66 13.74
N GLY A 624 -18.15 -4.64 14.48
CA GLY A 624 -19.42 -4.69 15.20
C GLY A 624 -19.91 -3.30 15.56
N SER A 625 -21.22 -3.12 15.54
CA SER A 625 -21.86 -1.88 15.94
C SER A 625 -23.10 -2.15 16.79
N THR A 626 -23.54 -1.14 17.54
CA THR A 626 -24.83 -1.20 18.25
C THR A 626 -26.03 -1.26 17.32
N GLY A 627 -25.89 -0.83 16.06
CA GLY A 627 -26.96 -0.83 15.07
C GLY A 627 -27.11 -2.18 14.37
N GLU A 628 -26.01 -2.74 13.87
CA GLU A 628 -26.00 -3.92 12.99
C GLU A 628 -25.43 -5.19 13.64
N GLY A 629 -25.06 -5.12 14.93
CA GLY A 629 -24.53 -6.24 15.69
C GLY A 629 -23.11 -6.63 15.29
N VAL A 630 -22.78 -7.93 15.38
CA VAL A 630 -21.46 -8.46 14.99
C VAL A 630 -21.48 -8.78 13.50
N ARG A 631 -20.47 -8.30 12.76
CA ARG A 631 -20.38 -8.44 11.30
C ARG A 631 -19.11 -9.18 10.88
N PHE A 632 -19.27 -10.05 9.88
CA PHE A 632 -18.18 -10.73 9.20
C PHE A 632 -18.40 -10.68 7.69
N GLY A 633 -17.37 -10.27 6.96
CA GLY A 633 -17.40 -10.16 5.50
C GLY A 633 -16.25 -10.93 4.86
N ILE A 634 -16.54 -11.61 3.76
CA ILE A 634 -15.54 -12.20 2.87
C ILE A 634 -15.79 -11.73 1.44
N GLU A 635 -14.73 -11.36 0.76
CA GLU A 635 -14.78 -11.02 -0.66
C GLU A 635 -13.71 -11.80 -1.41
N TYR A 636 -14.15 -12.58 -2.38
CA TYR A 636 -13.27 -13.23 -3.34
C TYR A 636 -13.38 -12.51 -4.67
N GLY A 637 -12.25 -12.18 -5.28
CA GLY A 637 -12.25 -11.56 -6.59
C GLY A 637 -11.14 -12.05 -7.51
N TYR A 638 -11.45 -12.03 -8.81
CA TYR A 638 -10.51 -12.27 -9.90
C TYR A 638 -10.39 -10.98 -10.74
N ARG A 639 -9.23 -10.35 -10.68
CA ARG A 639 -8.89 -9.17 -11.48
C ARG A 639 -8.53 -9.58 -12.90
N ASN A 640 -8.89 -8.74 -13.85
CA ASN A 640 -8.40 -8.82 -15.23
C ASN A 640 -8.74 -10.13 -15.95
N LEU A 641 -9.99 -10.61 -15.83
CA LEU A 641 -10.52 -11.68 -16.65
C LEU A 641 -10.26 -11.39 -18.14
N PHE A 642 -9.73 -12.39 -18.84
CA PHE A 642 -9.40 -12.33 -20.28
C PHE A 642 -8.39 -11.24 -20.68
N GLY A 643 -7.71 -10.59 -19.72
CA GLY A 643 -6.76 -9.51 -19.99
C GLY A 643 -7.40 -8.18 -20.37
N TRP A 644 -8.70 -7.97 -20.10
CA TRP A 644 -9.47 -6.79 -20.51
C TRP A 644 -9.74 -5.78 -19.38
N GLY A 645 -9.18 -5.98 -18.20
CA GLY A 645 -9.51 -5.20 -17.00
C GLY A 645 -10.86 -5.56 -16.38
N LEU A 646 -11.59 -6.53 -16.95
CA LEU A 646 -12.82 -7.09 -16.39
C LEU A 646 -12.52 -7.74 -15.04
N THR A 647 -13.21 -7.32 -13.99
CA THR A 647 -13.06 -7.87 -12.65
C THR A 647 -14.31 -8.62 -12.26
N PHE A 648 -14.14 -9.87 -11.82
CA PHE A 648 -15.19 -10.62 -11.16
C PHE A 648 -14.98 -10.54 -9.64
N SER A 649 -16.06 -10.37 -8.90
CA SER A 649 -16.03 -10.39 -7.44
C SER A 649 -17.31 -11.00 -6.89
N ILE A 650 -17.17 -11.79 -5.83
CA ILE A 650 -18.27 -12.19 -4.95
C ILE A 650 -17.93 -11.68 -3.56
N ARG A 651 -18.82 -10.86 -3.02
CA ARG A 651 -18.79 -10.33 -1.67
C ARG A 651 -19.94 -10.96 -0.87
N SER A 652 -19.63 -11.49 0.29
CA SER A 652 -20.61 -12.03 1.23
C SER A 652 -20.40 -11.38 2.60
N ASP A 653 -21.35 -10.57 3.03
CA ASP A 653 -21.40 -9.98 4.37
C ASP A 653 -22.47 -10.71 5.20
N PHE A 654 -22.16 -10.97 6.46
CA PHE A 654 -23.05 -11.59 7.44
C PHE A 654 -23.11 -10.70 8.68
N SER A 655 -24.32 -10.49 9.22
CA SER A 655 -24.55 -9.78 10.48
C SER A 655 -25.40 -10.60 11.42
N TYR A 656 -25.14 -10.46 12.72
CA TYR A 656 -25.97 -11.04 13.76
C TYR A 656 -26.16 -10.02 14.89
N GLN A 657 -27.42 -9.67 15.15
CA GLN A 657 -27.78 -8.69 16.17
C GLN A 657 -27.54 -9.25 17.57
N VAL A 658 -26.74 -8.54 18.36
CA VAL A 658 -26.45 -8.88 19.77
C VAL A 658 -26.71 -7.72 20.73
N PHE A 659 -27.08 -6.56 20.20
CA PHE A 659 -27.35 -5.35 20.97
C PHE A 659 -28.81 -4.95 20.75
N PHE A 660 -29.63 -5.08 21.79
CA PHE A 660 -31.05 -4.74 21.71
C PHE A 660 -31.35 -3.53 22.58
N TYR A 661 -31.90 -2.49 21.96
CA TYR A 661 -32.43 -1.32 22.66
C TYR A 661 -33.92 -1.44 22.96
N ASP A 662 -34.64 -2.17 22.11
CA ASP A 662 -36.08 -2.38 22.19
C ASP A 662 -36.34 -3.83 22.62
N PRO A 663 -36.92 -4.05 23.82
CA PRO A 663 -37.25 -5.38 24.32
C PRO A 663 -38.31 -6.12 23.51
N ASP A 664 -39.18 -5.40 22.79
CA ASP A 664 -40.20 -6.03 21.96
C ASP A 664 -39.57 -6.58 20.68
N PHE A 665 -38.69 -5.80 20.04
CA PHE A 665 -37.87 -6.28 18.93
C PHE A 665 -36.97 -7.45 19.34
N GLU A 666 -36.38 -7.43 20.54
CA GLU A 666 -35.57 -8.57 21.03
C GLU A 666 -36.39 -9.86 21.11
N ARG A 667 -37.64 -9.80 21.58
CA ARG A 667 -38.51 -10.99 21.64
C ARG A 667 -38.86 -11.48 20.23
N GLU A 668 -39.34 -10.59 19.37
CA GLU A 668 -39.72 -10.92 17.99
C GLU A 668 -38.53 -11.50 17.19
N PHE A 669 -37.34 -10.89 17.32
CA PHE A 669 -36.12 -11.38 16.67
C PHE A 669 -35.74 -12.79 17.15
N ASN A 670 -35.83 -13.04 18.46
CA ASN A 670 -35.50 -14.34 19.04
C ASN A 670 -36.48 -15.45 18.66
N ASP A 671 -37.73 -15.09 18.34
CA ASP A 671 -38.75 -16.03 17.86
C ASP A 671 -38.55 -16.42 16.38
N LEU A 672 -37.74 -15.67 15.62
CA LEU A 672 -37.41 -16.02 14.24
C LEU A 672 -36.53 -17.28 14.16
N PRO A 673 -36.65 -18.09 13.09
CA PRO A 673 -35.69 -19.15 12.80
C PRO A 673 -34.26 -18.62 12.69
N LEU A 674 -33.26 -19.42 13.08
CA LEU A 674 -31.84 -19.00 13.04
C LEU A 674 -31.39 -18.50 11.65
N GLY A 675 -31.94 -19.05 10.56
CA GLY A 675 -31.62 -18.61 9.19
C GLY A 675 -32.16 -17.23 8.83
N ASP A 676 -33.17 -16.75 9.56
CA ASP A 676 -33.76 -15.42 9.43
C ASP A 676 -33.16 -14.42 10.42
N GLN A 677 -32.67 -14.89 11.57
CA GLN A 677 -31.84 -14.09 12.48
C GLN A 677 -30.48 -13.75 11.88
N LEU A 678 -29.89 -14.68 11.11
CA LEU A 678 -28.63 -14.45 10.41
C LEU A 678 -28.86 -13.62 9.15
N GLU A 679 -28.60 -12.33 9.29
CA GLU A 679 -28.58 -11.42 8.17
C GLU A 679 -27.42 -11.73 7.23
N ARG A 680 -27.67 -11.58 5.95
CA ARG A 680 -26.70 -11.90 4.90
C ARG A 680 -26.89 -10.99 3.72
N ARG A 681 -25.79 -10.59 3.11
CA ARG A 681 -25.76 -9.86 1.84
C ARG A 681 -24.70 -10.46 0.94
N VAL A 682 -25.12 -11.09 -0.13
CA VAL A 682 -24.25 -11.72 -1.12
C VAL A 682 -24.37 -10.98 -2.44
N ILE A 683 -23.29 -10.36 -2.89
CA ILE A 683 -23.20 -9.62 -4.15
C ILE A 683 -22.16 -10.29 -5.04
N GLY A 684 -22.61 -10.85 -6.16
CA GLY A 684 -21.74 -11.35 -7.22
C GLY A 684 -21.79 -10.41 -8.42
N GLY A 685 -20.65 -10.04 -9.00
CA GLY A 685 -20.65 -9.08 -10.10
C GLY A 685 -19.43 -9.10 -10.99
N LEU A 686 -19.62 -8.46 -12.14
CA LEU A 686 -18.63 -8.19 -13.16
C LEU A 686 -18.49 -6.67 -13.29
N THR A 687 -17.26 -6.16 -13.18
CA THR A 687 -16.96 -4.73 -13.25
C THR A 687 -15.90 -4.45 -14.31
N LEU A 688 -16.19 -3.53 -15.22
CA LEU A 688 -15.28 -2.99 -16.22
C LEU A 688 -14.95 -1.53 -15.85
N PRO A 689 -13.72 -1.25 -15.38
CA PRO A 689 -13.32 0.10 -14.99
C PRO A 689 -13.39 1.11 -16.15
N SER A 690 -13.22 0.66 -17.40
CA SER A 690 -13.90 1.34 -18.49
C SER A 690 -14.31 0.43 -19.63
N THR A 691 -15.37 0.84 -20.30
CA THR A 691 -15.95 0.19 -21.46
C THR A 691 -15.08 0.41 -22.70
N PRO A 692 -14.83 -0.63 -23.52
CA PRO A 692 -14.17 -0.49 -24.81
C PRO A 692 -14.90 0.53 -25.70
N GLY A 693 -14.15 1.42 -26.37
CA GLY A 693 -14.70 2.50 -27.21
C GLY A 693 -15.26 3.70 -26.43
N LEU A 694 -15.68 3.53 -25.16
CA LEU A 694 -16.17 4.58 -24.28
C LEU A 694 -15.27 4.67 -23.04
N GLY A 695 -14.00 5.05 -23.25
CA GLY A 695 -12.92 5.02 -22.25
C GLY A 695 -13.18 5.80 -20.94
N PHE A 696 -14.17 6.69 -20.96
CA PHE A 696 -14.61 7.52 -19.84
C PHE A 696 -15.71 6.89 -18.98
N LEU A 697 -16.31 5.77 -19.43
CA LEU A 697 -17.45 5.13 -18.79
C LEU A 697 -17.02 3.80 -18.19
N GLY A 698 -17.14 3.63 -16.88
CA GLY A 698 -17.07 2.34 -16.20
C GLY A 698 -18.45 1.69 -16.15
N THR A 699 -18.51 0.37 -16.30
CA THR A 699 -19.77 -0.38 -16.25
C THR A 699 -19.67 -1.57 -15.30
N SER A 700 -20.78 -1.90 -14.64
CA SER A 700 -20.85 -3.08 -13.78
C SER A 700 -22.18 -3.79 -13.92
N PHE A 701 -22.16 -5.11 -13.89
CA PHE A 701 -23.34 -5.95 -13.72
C PHE A 701 -23.21 -6.69 -12.40
N GLN A 702 -24.22 -6.61 -11.55
CA GLN A 702 -24.23 -7.21 -10.22
C GLN A 702 -25.52 -7.98 -10.01
N VAL A 703 -25.43 -9.10 -9.31
CA VAL A 703 -26.56 -9.84 -8.76
C VAL A 703 -26.39 -9.83 -7.25
N ALA A 704 -27.45 -9.44 -6.56
CA ALA A 704 -27.46 -9.30 -5.11
C ALA A 704 -28.58 -10.15 -4.50
N HIS A 705 -28.28 -10.84 -3.42
CA HIS A 705 -29.24 -11.47 -2.52
C HIS A 705 -29.01 -10.92 -1.12
N GLN A 706 -30.04 -10.40 -0.47
CA GLN A 706 -29.97 -9.86 0.88
C GLN A 706 -31.13 -10.36 1.74
N ARG A 707 -30.85 -10.65 3.02
CA ARG A 707 -31.82 -10.86 4.10
C ARG A 707 -31.42 -9.96 5.25
N GLN A 708 -32.33 -9.11 5.72
CA GLN A 708 -32.08 -8.11 6.76
C GLN A 708 -33.30 -7.95 7.66
N ASN A 709 -33.10 -7.63 8.94
CA ASN A 709 -34.15 -7.37 9.92
C ASN A 709 -34.07 -5.92 10.38
N GLU A 710 -35.18 -5.22 10.26
CA GLU A 710 -35.40 -3.93 10.89
C GLU A 710 -36.24 -4.08 12.16
N LEU A 711 -36.41 -3.00 12.93
CA LEU A 711 -37.11 -3.03 14.22
C LEU A 711 -38.52 -3.65 14.17
N THR A 712 -39.25 -3.47 13.07
CA THR A 712 -40.66 -3.90 12.96
C THR A 712 -40.93 -4.83 11.78
N PHE A 713 -39.92 -5.21 10.99
CA PHE A 713 -40.11 -6.07 9.83
C PHE A 713 -38.81 -6.74 9.40
N GLY A 714 -38.90 -7.89 8.76
CA GLY A 714 -37.80 -8.55 8.07
C GLY A 714 -38.05 -8.60 6.57
N TYR A 715 -37.00 -8.52 5.75
CA TYR A 715 -37.14 -8.68 4.31
C TYR A 715 -36.01 -9.46 3.67
N THR A 716 -36.32 -10.09 2.54
CA THR A 716 -35.40 -10.78 1.64
C THR A 716 -35.51 -10.19 0.24
N THR A 717 -34.45 -9.60 -0.30
CA THR A 717 -34.41 -9.09 -1.68
C THR A 717 -33.43 -9.89 -2.52
N THR A 718 -33.83 -10.27 -3.73
CA THR A 718 -32.94 -10.81 -4.76
C THR A 718 -33.11 -10.00 -6.03
N GLY A 719 -32.01 -9.46 -6.57
CA GLY A 719 -32.08 -8.59 -7.73
C GLY A 719 -30.80 -8.56 -8.57
N ALA A 720 -30.92 -7.95 -9.74
CA ALA A 720 -29.81 -7.68 -10.64
C ALA A 720 -29.74 -6.17 -10.93
N LEU A 721 -28.53 -5.65 -11.00
CA LEU A 721 -28.23 -4.23 -11.20
C LEU A 721 -27.18 -4.07 -12.31
N LEU A 722 -27.51 -3.26 -13.31
CA LEU A 722 -26.57 -2.74 -14.30
C LEU A 722 -26.27 -1.30 -13.94
N SER A 723 -24.99 -0.93 -13.80
CA SER A 723 -24.58 0.45 -13.54
C SER A 723 -23.57 0.95 -14.55
N ALA A 724 -23.64 2.26 -14.84
CA ALA A 724 -22.69 2.99 -15.67
C ALA A 724 -22.25 4.25 -14.91
N THR A 725 -20.94 4.47 -14.78
CA THR A 725 -20.37 5.61 -14.03
C THR A 725 -19.23 6.25 -14.79
N THR A 726 -19.05 7.56 -14.72
CA THR A 726 -17.94 8.21 -15.44
C THR A 726 -16.66 8.14 -14.62
N ALA A 727 -15.59 7.58 -15.19
CA ALA A 727 -14.31 7.36 -14.52
C ALA A 727 -13.32 8.54 -14.59
N THR A 728 -13.61 9.58 -15.40
CA THR A 728 -12.62 10.61 -15.79
C THR A 728 -12.95 12.03 -15.36
N LEU A 729 -14.14 12.30 -14.78
CA LEU A 729 -14.63 13.66 -14.53
C LEU A 729 -14.39 14.17 -13.09
N ARG A 730 -13.41 13.65 -12.34
CA ARG A 730 -13.13 14.12 -10.96
C ARG A 730 -12.95 15.65 -10.94
N PRO A 731 -13.59 16.37 -10.00
CA PRO A 731 -14.28 15.89 -8.79
C PRO A 731 -15.76 15.49 -8.98
N PHE A 732 -16.30 15.54 -10.19
CA PHE A 732 -17.70 15.25 -10.52
C PHE A 732 -17.90 13.81 -11.00
N THR A 733 -18.91 13.09 -10.49
CA THR A 733 -19.14 11.67 -10.83
C THR A 733 -20.63 11.38 -11.02
N PRO A 734 -21.14 11.45 -12.26
CA PRO A 734 -22.45 10.92 -12.62
C PRO A 734 -22.46 9.38 -12.65
N ARG A 735 -23.58 8.82 -12.22
CA ARG A 735 -23.90 7.39 -12.26
C ARG A 735 -25.34 7.17 -12.68
N LEU A 736 -25.55 6.17 -13.53
CA LEU A 736 -26.86 5.65 -13.93
C LEU A 736 -26.94 4.18 -13.52
N GLU A 737 -28.08 3.76 -13.01
CA GLU A 737 -28.36 2.41 -12.53
C GLU A 737 -29.71 1.92 -13.08
N LEU A 738 -29.73 0.69 -13.56
CA LEU A 738 -30.94 -0.02 -14.00
C LEU A 738 -31.01 -1.31 -13.21
N GLY A 739 -32.14 -1.58 -12.58
CA GLY A 739 -32.27 -2.71 -11.68
C GLY A 739 -33.62 -3.41 -11.79
N VAL A 740 -33.61 -4.69 -11.48
CA VAL A 740 -34.81 -5.49 -11.26
C VAL A 740 -34.61 -6.27 -9.98
N ALA A 741 -35.61 -6.34 -9.11
CA ALA A 741 -35.51 -7.03 -7.84
C ALA A 741 -36.85 -7.64 -7.43
N SER A 742 -36.81 -8.84 -6.85
CA SER A 742 -37.91 -9.43 -6.10
C SER A 742 -37.64 -9.29 -4.61
N THR A 743 -38.60 -8.81 -3.84
CA THR A 743 -38.50 -8.62 -2.40
C THR A 743 -39.67 -9.33 -1.73
N ASP A 744 -39.38 -10.16 -0.73
CA ASP A 744 -40.37 -10.72 0.18
C ASP A 744 -40.17 -10.08 1.55
N GLN A 745 -41.22 -9.48 2.10
CA GLN A 745 -41.17 -8.75 3.36
C GLN A 745 -42.28 -9.21 4.30
N ALA A 746 -41.95 -9.35 5.58
CA ALA A 746 -42.85 -9.79 6.64
C ALA A 746 -42.80 -8.79 7.81
N VAL A 747 -43.96 -8.36 8.28
CA VAL A 747 -44.09 -7.38 9.37
C VAL A 747 -44.17 -8.13 10.70
N PHE A 748 -43.37 -7.72 11.69
CA PHE A 748 -43.44 -8.32 13.02
C PHE A 748 -44.75 -7.93 13.72
N ASN A 749 -45.29 -8.88 14.48
CA ASN A 749 -46.56 -8.71 15.20
C ASN A 749 -47.75 -8.22 14.33
N ARG A 750 -47.89 -8.80 13.11
CA ARG A 750 -48.93 -8.43 12.15
C ARG A 750 -50.36 -8.58 12.69
N GLU A 751 -50.61 -9.64 13.46
CA GLU A 751 -51.93 -9.95 14.01
C GLU A 751 -52.44 -8.82 14.92
N ALA A 752 -51.58 -8.26 15.78
CA ALA A 752 -51.95 -7.13 16.63
C ALA A 752 -52.31 -5.87 15.83
N LEU A 753 -51.60 -5.60 14.73
CA LEU A 753 -51.95 -4.49 13.82
C LEU A 753 -53.30 -4.72 13.16
N ASP A 754 -53.56 -5.91 12.64
CA ASP A 754 -54.81 -6.23 11.97
C ASP A 754 -56.00 -6.21 12.96
N ASP A 755 -55.82 -6.73 14.19
CA ASP A 755 -56.80 -6.65 15.27
C ASP A 755 -57.10 -5.20 15.68
N TYR A 756 -56.06 -4.37 15.78
CA TYR A 756 -56.23 -2.93 16.07
C TYR A 756 -57.02 -2.23 14.96
N LEU A 757 -56.73 -2.50 13.69
CA LEU A 757 -57.44 -1.92 12.54
C LEU A 757 -58.87 -2.49 12.35
N ALA A 758 -59.14 -3.69 12.86
CA ALA A 758 -60.45 -4.30 12.86
C ALA A 758 -61.36 -3.71 13.95
N THR A 759 -60.79 -3.41 15.13
CA THR A 759 -61.50 -2.78 16.26
C THR A 759 -61.68 -1.27 16.11
N HIS A 760 -60.85 -0.61 15.28
CA HIS A 760 -60.93 0.83 15.00
C HIS A 760 -61.35 1.13 13.55
N ASP A 761 -62.61 1.49 13.32
CA ASP A 761 -63.16 1.80 11.98
C ASP A 761 -62.89 3.26 11.53
N ASP A 762 -61.66 3.75 11.70
CA ASP A 762 -61.23 5.05 11.17
C ASP A 762 -60.43 4.85 9.87
N LEU A 763 -61.02 5.25 8.73
CA LEU A 763 -60.36 5.24 7.42
C LEU A 763 -59.07 6.08 7.41
N ARG A 764 -58.94 7.07 8.29
CA ARG A 764 -57.75 7.90 8.44
C ARG A 764 -56.61 7.09 9.06
N LEU A 765 -56.89 6.38 10.16
CA LEU A 765 -55.92 5.50 10.83
C LEU A 765 -55.51 4.32 9.94
N ARG A 766 -56.47 3.69 9.25
CA ARG A 766 -56.18 2.59 8.30
C ARG A 766 -55.22 2.97 7.18
N ARG A 767 -55.18 4.24 6.77
CA ARG A 767 -54.23 4.74 5.76
C ARG A 767 -52.88 5.09 6.36
N LEU A 768 -52.87 5.70 7.55
CA LEU A 768 -51.64 6.09 8.26
C LEU A 768 -50.82 4.87 8.70
N LEU A 769 -51.49 3.85 9.23
CA LEU A 769 -50.87 2.60 9.71
C LEU A 769 -50.77 1.52 8.62
N ARG A 770 -51.01 1.87 7.35
CA ARG A 770 -50.98 0.91 6.25
C ARG A 770 -49.53 0.50 5.98
N VAL A 771 -49.25 -0.79 6.17
CA VAL A 771 -47.95 -1.40 5.87
C VAL A 771 -48.15 -2.49 4.81
N PRO A 772 -47.63 -2.30 3.57
CA PRO A 772 -47.55 -3.37 2.58
C PRO A 772 -46.73 -4.55 3.12
N GLU A 773 -47.04 -5.77 2.70
CA GLU A 773 -46.37 -7.03 3.12
C GLU A 773 -46.47 -8.06 1.98
N GLY A 774 -45.54 -9.02 1.95
CA GLY A 774 -45.48 -10.15 1.01
C GLY A 774 -44.44 -9.98 -0.09
N GLU A 775 -44.47 -10.90 -1.06
CA GLU A 775 -43.63 -10.89 -2.24
C GLU A 775 -43.98 -9.74 -3.17
N SER A 776 -42.99 -9.10 -3.77
CA SER A 776 -43.15 -8.00 -4.72
C SER A 776 -41.96 -7.87 -5.65
N ALA A 777 -42.23 -7.69 -6.95
CA ALA A 777 -41.20 -7.47 -7.96
C ALA A 777 -41.16 -5.99 -8.42
N PHE A 778 -39.96 -5.41 -8.48
CA PHE A 778 -39.72 -4.02 -8.83
C PHE A 778 -38.73 -3.88 -9.99
N GLU A 779 -38.99 -2.91 -10.86
CA GLU A 779 -38.03 -2.30 -11.76
C GLU A 779 -37.57 -0.97 -11.16
N THR A 780 -36.27 -0.68 -11.23
CA THR A 780 -35.66 0.52 -10.68
C THR A 780 -34.77 1.22 -11.71
N ILE A 781 -34.94 2.54 -11.85
CA ILE A 781 -34.05 3.39 -12.65
C ILE A 781 -33.46 4.45 -11.72
N GLY A 782 -32.17 4.32 -11.41
CA GLY A 782 -31.43 5.20 -10.52
C GLY A 782 -30.52 6.16 -11.29
N ALA A 783 -30.45 7.41 -10.85
CA ALA A 783 -29.47 8.39 -11.28
C ALA A 783 -28.84 9.05 -10.05
N SER A 784 -27.50 9.17 -10.04
CA SER A 784 -26.76 9.82 -8.97
C SER A 784 -25.72 10.78 -9.52
N LEU A 785 -25.58 11.93 -8.89
CA LEU A 785 -24.56 12.93 -9.18
C LEU A 785 -23.81 13.22 -7.89
N SER A 786 -22.48 13.10 -7.88
CA SER A 786 -21.65 13.48 -6.74
C SER A 786 -20.53 14.46 -7.11
N LEU A 787 -20.19 15.35 -6.17
CA LEU A 787 -19.08 16.28 -6.21
C LEU A 787 -18.24 16.08 -4.95
N ASP A 788 -16.96 15.73 -5.10
CA ASP A 788 -16.04 15.52 -3.97
C ASP A 788 -14.83 16.45 -4.05
N LEU A 789 -14.84 17.48 -3.20
CA LEU A 789 -13.80 18.50 -3.04
C LEU A 789 -13.09 18.38 -1.69
N ARG A 790 -13.21 17.23 -1.01
CA ARG A 790 -12.55 16.99 0.28
C ARG A 790 -11.05 16.77 0.08
N ASP A 791 -10.28 17.20 1.06
CA ASP A 791 -8.85 16.92 1.15
C ASP A 791 -8.55 15.43 1.38
N ASN A 792 -9.35 14.77 2.22
CA ASN A 792 -9.26 13.34 2.50
C ASN A 792 -10.67 12.73 2.59
N PRO A 793 -10.98 11.66 1.85
CA PRO A 793 -12.34 11.06 1.86
C PRO A 793 -12.69 10.30 3.15
N PHE A 794 -11.70 9.87 3.95
CA PHE A 794 -11.90 9.08 5.17
C PHE A 794 -11.83 9.93 6.45
N THR A 795 -10.89 10.87 6.52
CA THR A 795 -10.75 11.80 7.65
C THR A 795 -10.61 13.25 7.14
N PRO A 796 -11.68 13.81 6.56
CA PRO A 796 -11.65 15.15 5.98
C PRO A 796 -11.42 16.23 7.05
N ALA A 797 -10.48 17.13 6.79
CA ALA A 797 -10.25 18.33 7.60
C ALA A 797 -10.72 19.59 6.89
N ARG A 798 -10.72 19.61 5.55
CA ARG A 798 -11.17 20.73 4.72
C ARG A 798 -11.89 20.24 3.48
N GLY A 799 -12.96 20.96 3.09
CA GLY A 799 -13.57 20.83 1.76
C GLY A 799 -15.06 20.51 1.82
N LEU A 800 -15.59 20.05 0.69
CA LEU A 800 -17.03 19.86 0.48
C LEU A 800 -17.30 18.52 -0.19
N PHE A 801 -18.33 17.81 0.25
CA PHE A 801 -18.93 16.69 -0.45
C PHE A 801 -20.41 16.99 -0.70
N ALA A 802 -20.88 16.75 -1.92
CA ALA A 802 -22.29 16.88 -2.26
C ALA A 802 -22.73 15.69 -3.12
N SER A 803 -23.91 15.14 -2.86
CA SER A 803 -24.50 14.12 -3.71
C SER A 803 -26.02 14.25 -3.80
N VAL A 804 -26.56 14.04 -5.01
CA VAL A 804 -27.99 13.95 -5.27
C VAL A 804 -28.27 12.61 -5.93
N THR A 805 -29.22 11.86 -5.40
CA THR A 805 -29.65 10.56 -5.91
C THR A 805 -31.15 10.56 -6.14
N SER A 806 -31.58 10.04 -7.27
CA SER A 806 -32.99 9.89 -7.64
C SER A 806 -33.21 8.46 -8.16
N GLU A 807 -34.22 7.77 -7.64
CA GLU A 807 -34.59 6.41 -8.01
C GLU A 807 -36.06 6.37 -8.40
N TYR A 808 -36.37 6.05 -9.65
CA TYR A 808 -37.72 5.69 -10.07
C TYR A 808 -37.94 4.21 -9.78
N VAL A 809 -39.06 3.87 -9.15
CA VAL A 809 -39.43 2.50 -8.79
C VAL A 809 -40.82 2.19 -9.33
N GLN A 810 -40.97 1.02 -9.94
CA GLN A 810 -42.24 0.52 -10.45
C GLN A 810 -42.43 -0.96 -10.12
N SER A 811 -43.59 -1.33 -9.57
CA SER A 811 -43.98 -2.73 -9.37
C SER A 811 -44.31 -3.41 -10.72
N LEU A 812 -43.81 -4.61 -10.94
CA LEU A 812 -43.93 -5.37 -12.20
C LEU A 812 -45.15 -6.32 -12.24
N THR A 813 -45.60 -6.79 -11.09
CA THR A 813 -46.68 -7.77 -10.90
C THR A 813 -47.99 -7.08 -10.47
N GLN A 814 -49.15 -7.77 -10.60
CA GLN A 814 -50.42 -7.28 -10.04
C GLN A 814 -50.42 -7.48 -8.51
N GLU A 815 -49.60 -6.68 -7.83
CA GLU A 815 -49.47 -6.72 -6.38
C GLU A 815 -50.73 -6.20 -5.68
N LYS A 816 -50.96 -6.71 -4.46
CA LYS A 816 -52.01 -6.18 -3.56
C LYS A 816 -51.82 -4.68 -3.31
N PHE A 817 -50.59 -4.20 -3.40
CA PHE A 817 -50.21 -2.79 -3.30
C PHE A 817 -49.34 -2.38 -4.50
N PRO A 818 -49.90 -1.71 -5.52
CA PRO A 818 -49.08 -1.21 -6.62
C PRO A 818 -48.12 -0.13 -6.12
N SER A 819 -46.89 -0.13 -6.64
CA SER A 819 -45.89 0.90 -6.31
C SER A 819 -45.40 1.56 -7.59
N GLN A 820 -45.55 2.88 -7.65
CA GLN A 820 -44.99 3.72 -8.69
C GLN A 820 -44.56 5.05 -8.07
N LEU A 821 -43.26 5.21 -7.86
CA LEU A 821 -42.72 6.33 -7.08
C LEU A 821 -41.35 6.79 -7.58
N VAL A 822 -40.96 7.98 -7.15
CA VAL A 822 -39.60 8.51 -7.28
C VAL A 822 -39.07 8.81 -5.88
N LYS A 823 -37.98 8.16 -5.48
CA LYS A 823 -37.25 8.42 -4.24
C LYS A 823 -36.08 9.33 -4.54
N ALA A 824 -36.07 10.54 -3.98
CA ALA A 824 -34.98 11.50 -4.12
C ALA A 824 -34.28 11.73 -2.78
N THR A 825 -32.94 11.75 -2.77
CA THR A 825 -32.11 12.04 -1.59
C THR A 825 -31.02 13.02 -1.97
N THR A 826 -30.72 13.98 -1.10
CA THR A 826 -29.59 14.91 -1.23
C THR A 826 -28.76 14.89 0.05
N LEU A 827 -27.45 14.89 -0.09
CA LEU A 827 -26.47 14.99 0.99
C LEU A 827 -25.48 16.12 0.68
N LEU A 828 -25.21 16.95 1.66
CA LEU A 828 -24.24 18.03 1.60
C LEU A 828 -23.40 17.99 2.89
N SER A 829 -22.08 17.87 2.78
CA SER A 829 -21.18 17.84 3.94
C SER A 829 -19.99 18.78 3.73
N GLY A 830 -19.76 19.70 4.66
CA GLY A 830 -18.66 20.65 4.66
C GLY A 830 -17.73 20.47 5.86
N TYR A 831 -16.44 20.71 5.65
CA TYR A 831 -15.39 20.56 6.64
C TYR A 831 -14.53 21.82 6.69
N VAL A 832 -14.40 22.42 7.87
CA VAL A 832 -13.69 23.68 8.07
C VAL A 832 -12.73 23.53 9.26
N PRO A 833 -11.40 23.70 9.07
CA PRO A 833 -10.47 23.73 10.19
C PRO A 833 -10.65 25.04 10.98
N LEU A 834 -10.62 24.94 12.31
CA LEU A 834 -10.79 26.08 13.22
C LEU A 834 -9.48 26.38 13.95
N GLY A 835 -8.85 27.52 13.67
CA GLY A 835 -7.60 27.92 14.32
C GLY A 835 -6.42 27.06 13.90
N SER A 836 -5.83 26.29 14.83
CA SER A 836 -4.83 25.27 14.51
C SER A 836 -5.46 24.19 13.62
N SER A 837 -4.74 23.71 12.60
CA SER A 837 -5.20 22.72 11.61
C SER A 837 -5.67 21.37 12.18
N SER A 838 -5.59 21.18 13.50
CA SER A 838 -5.98 19.99 14.26
C SER A 838 -7.43 19.98 14.75
N VAL A 839 -8.12 21.12 14.82
CA VAL A 839 -9.54 21.20 15.21
C VAL A 839 -10.40 21.40 13.96
N VAL A 840 -11.43 20.58 13.78
CA VAL A 840 -12.26 20.58 12.56
C VAL A 840 -13.74 20.66 12.93
N LEU A 841 -14.44 21.61 12.32
CA LEU A 841 -15.89 21.64 12.31
C LEU A 841 -16.41 20.91 11.08
N ALA A 842 -17.15 19.82 11.30
CA ALA A 842 -17.86 19.08 10.27
C ALA A 842 -19.36 19.42 10.34
N VAL A 843 -19.94 19.82 9.22
CA VAL A 843 -21.37 20.11 9.10
C VAL A 843 -21.94 19.27 7.97
N SER A 844 -23.05 18.57 8.21
CA SER A 844 -23.70 17.72 7.21
C SER A 844 -25.21 17.93 7.21
N GLY A 845 -25.81 18.05 6.03
CA GLY A 845 -27.25 18.10 5.84
C GLY A 845 -27.69 16.99 4.88
N ARG A 846 -28.73 16.25 5.25
CA ARG A 846 -29.35 15.24 4.38
C ARG A 846 -30.85 15.45 4.35
N LEU A 847 -31.44 15.42 3.16
CA LEU A 847 -32.88 15.47 2.96
C LEU A 847 -33.29 14.38 2.00
N GLY A 848 -34.50 13.85 2.17
CA GLY A 848 -35.05 12.89 1.24
C GLY A 848 -36.56 12.97 1.17
N ARG A 849 -37.11 12.59 0.01
CA ARG A 849 -38.55 12.57 -0.24
C ARG A 849 -38.91 11.51 -1.27
N ILE A 850 -40.02 10.83 -1.03
CA ILE A 850 -40.69 9.92 -1.94
C ILE A 850 -41.85 10.68 -2.59
N TYR A 851 -41.93 10.62 -3.91
CA TYR A 851 -42.99 11.20 -4.72
C TYR A 851 -43.79 10.07 -5.37
N HIS A 852 -45.06 9.95 -5.04
CA HIS A 852 -45.95 8.94 -5.63
C HIS A 852 -46.47 9.41 -6.98
N LEU A 853 -46.26 8.62 -8.03
CA LEU A 853 -46.66 8.98 -9.40
C LEU A 853 -48.08 8.51 -9.75
N ALA A 854 -48.63 7.55 -9.01
CA ALA A 854 -49.99 7.05 -9.15
C ALA A 854 -50.79 7.19 -7.84
N LYS A 855 -52.11 7.41 -7.94
CA LYS A 855 -52.98 7.66 -6.77
C LYS A 855 -53.05 6.48 -5.78
N VAL A 856 -52.91 5.26 -6.27
CA VAL A 856 -52.95 4.02 -5.48
C VAL A 856 -51.56 3.51 -5.12
N SER A 857 -50.52 4.26 -5.48
CA SER A 857 -49.12 3.92 -5.22
C SER A 857 -48.84 3.88 -3.72
N GLU A 858 -48.13 2.87 -3.25
CA GLU A 858 -47.67 2.73 -1.86
C GLU A 858 -46.15 2.53 -1.79
N ALA A 859 -45.55 3.05 -0.72
CA ALA A 859 -44.14 2.85 -0.41
C ALA A 859 -44.00 1.67 0.55
N TYR A 860 -43.33 0.61 0.07
CA TYR A 860 -42.94 -0.57 0.84
C TYR A 860 -41.93 -0.19 1.92
N GLN A 861 -41.85 -0.96 3.01
CA GLN A 861 -41.09 -0.56 4.20
C GLN A 861 -39.59 -0.45 3.91
N ASP A 862 -39.02 -1.41 3.17
CA ASP A 862 -37.63 -1.39 2.66
C ASP A 862 -37.31 -0.15 1.80
N ARG A 863 -38.35 0.52 1.27
CA ARG A 863 -38.23 1.72 0.44
C ARG A 863 -38.44 3.02 1.20
N ARG A 864 -38.86 2.99 2.46
CA ARG A 864 -39.02 4.20 3.28
C ARG A 864 -37.66 4.75 3.74
N PHE A 865 -37.70 5.85 4.50
CA PHE A 865 -36.56 6.44 5.16
C PHE A 865 -36.67 6.24 6.66
N PHE A 866 -35.57 5.86 7.29
CA PHE A 866 -35.48 5.64 8.74
C PHE A 866 -34.46 6.62 9.35
N LEU A 867 -34.72 7.06 10.58
CA LEU A 867 -33.84 7.94 11.35
C LEU A 867 -33.67 7.41 12.78
N GLY A 868 -32.61 7.86 13.44
CA GLY A 868 -32.07 7.31 14.69
C GLY A 868 -30.79 6.52 14.41
N GLY A 869 -29.81 6.57 15.32
CA GLY A 869 -28.52 5.91 15.10
C GLY A 869 -27.32 6.84 14.85
N VAL A 870 -26.16 6.22 14.59
CA VAL A 870 -24.86 6.90 14.38
C VAL A 870 -24.82 7.80 13.14
N ASP A 871 -25.57 7.43 12.11
CA ASP A 871 -25.53 8.08 10.80
C ASP A 871 -26.54 9.22 10.65
N THR A 872 -27.53 9.29 11.53
CA THR A 872 -28.63 10.27 11.45
C THR A 872 -28.67 11.17 12.69
N ILE A 873 -29.26 10.70 13.79
CA ILE A 873 -29.44 11.48 15.03
C ILE A 873 -29.15 10.61 16.25
N ARG A 874 -28.00 10.87 16.87
CA ARG A 874 -27.38 10.01 17.91
C ARG A 874 -28.06 10.05 19.27
N GLY A 875 -29.14 10.84 19.42
CA GLY A 875 -29.98 10.83 20.62
C GLY A 875 -31.00 9.69 20.66
N PHE A 876 -31.15 8.96 19.55
CA PHE A 876 -32.13 7.90 19.37
C PHE A 876 -31.44 6.59 19.00
N PRO A 877 -31.94 5.44 19.47
CA PRO A 877 -31.52 4.12 18.99
C PRO A 877 -31.62 4.00 17.46
N GLU A 878 -30.87 3.07 16.89
CA GLU A 878 -30.81 2.82 15.45
C GLU A 878 -32.22 2.68 14.86
N GLU A 879 -32.53 3.47 13.83
CA GLU A 879 -33.79 3.46 13.08
C GLU A 879 -35.11 3.59 13.88
N SER A 880 -35.03 3.96 15.17
CA SER A 880 -36.17 3.97 16.10
C SER A 880 -37.10 5.18 15.97
N MET A 881 -36.73 6.21 15.21
CA MET A 881 -37.56 7.40 15.12
C MET A 881 -38.84 7.13 14.33
N VAL A 882 -39.93 7.67 14.88
CA VAL A 882 -41.25 7.62 14.26
C VAL A 882 -41.56 8.89 13.50
N SER A 883 -42.40 8.76 12.47
CA SER A 883 -42.86 9.92 11.72
C SER A 883 -43.64 10.90 12.60
N GLN A 884 -43.51 12.19 12.31
CA GLN A 884 -44.24 13.24 13.02
C GLN A 884 -45.75 13.00 13.03
N ASN A 885 -46.30 12.59 11.89
CA ASN A 885 -47.75 12.38 11.73
C ASN A 885 -48.28 11.27 12.65
N VAL A 886 -47.50 10.19 12.83
CA VAL A 886 -47.83 9.09 13.76
C VAL A 886 -47.71 9.57 15.20
N ALA A 887 -46.66 10.33 15.53
CA ALA A 887 -46.47 10.87 16.87
C ALA A 887 -47.58 11.86 17.28
N ASP A 888 -48.00 12.73 16.37
CA ASP A 888 -49.11 13.65 16.60
C ASP A 888 -50.43 12.91 16.82
N GLU A 889 -50.63 11.77 16.14
CA GLU A 889 -51.79 10.92 16.35
C GLU A 889 -51.76 10.22 17.70
N ALA A 890 -50.64 9.61 18.06
CA ALA A 890 -50.45 9.00 19.38
C ALA A 890 -50.70 10.02 20.51
N LYS A 891 -50.21 11.26 20.34
CA LYS A 891 -50.48 12.36 21.27
C LYS A 891 -51.97 12.70 21.35
N ARG A 892 -52.65 12.87 20.21
CA ARG A 892 -54.10 13.15 20.18
C ARG A 892 -54.89 12.05 20.89
N GLN A 893 -54.55 10.79 20.64
CA GLN A 893 -55.21 9.65 21.27
C GLN A 893 -54.98 9.63 22.79
N ALA A 894 -53.74 9.84 23.24
CA ALA A 894 -53.40 9.91 24.66
C ALA A 894 -54.12 11.07 25.39
N GLU A 895 -54.29 12.21 24.72
CA GLU A 895 -55.03 13.37 25.27
C GLU A 895 -56.54 13.16 25.31
N GLN A 896 -57.12 12.50 24.30
CA GLN A 896 -58.58 12.32 24.16
C GLN A 896 -59.10 11.09 24.91
N SER A 897 -58.33 10.00 24.92
CA SER A 897 -58.72 8.71 25.48
C SER A 897 -57.54 8.05 26.22
N PRO A 898 -57.24 8.47 27.46
CA PRO A 898 -56.07 8.00 28.21
C PRO A 898 -56.01 6.48 28.49
N ASN A 899 -57.16 5.79 28.37
CA ASN A 899 -57.30 4.34 28.58
C ASN A 899 -57.54 3.57 27.27
N ALA A 900 -57.39 4.19 26.10
CA ALA A 900 -57.51 3.50 24.82
C ALA A 900 -56.35 2.50 24.62
N GLU A 901 -56.58 1.50 23.77
CA GLU A 901 -55.51 0.63 23.32
C GLU A 901 -54.38 1.44 22.66
N PRO A 902 -53.10 1.16 22.98
CA PRO A 902 -51.97 1.85 22.40
C PRO A 902 -51.97 1.78 20.86
N LEU A 903 -51.70 2.90 20.20
CA LEU A 903 -51.50 2.94 18.75
C LEU A 903 -50.32 2.02 18.36
N PRO A 904 -50.47 1.11 17.38
CA PRO A 904 -49.32 0.40 16.81
C PRO A 904 -48.37 1.39 16.15
N VAL A 905 -47.10 1.37 16.56
CA VAL A 905 -46.08 2.32 16.11
C VAL A 905 -45.10 1.62 15.16
N PHE A 906 -45.03 2.12 13.93
CA PHE A 906 -44.05 1.67 12.94
C PHE A 906 -43.08 2.82 12.62
N PRO A 907 -41.77 2.65 12.86
CA PRO A 907 -40.77 3.60 12.41
C PRO A 907 -40.77 3.78 10.90
N GLY A 908 -40.13 4.86 10.45
CA GLY A 908 -39.97 5.16 9.04
C GLY A 908 -40.96 6.17 8.46
N GLY A 909 -40.56 6.77 7.34
CA GLY A 909 -41.28 7.86 6.69
C GLY A 909 -40.99 7.97 5.20
N GLU A 910 -41.77 8.82 4.54
CA GLU A 910 -41.68 9.11 3.10
C GLU A 910 -40.90 10.39 2.82
N ALA A 911 -40.67 11.23 3.83
CA ALA A 911 -39.80 12.39 3.72
C ALA A 911 -38.99 12.59 5.01
N PHE A 912 -37.80 13.16 4.93
CA PHE A 912 -37.00 13.48 6.10
C PHE A 912 -36.03 14.64 5.85
N VAL A 913 -35.58 15.25 6.95
CA VAL A 913 -34.48 16.21 7.00
C VAL A 913 -33.60 15.87 8.18
N THR A 914 -32.29 15.95 7.99
CA THR A 914 -31.28 15.89 9.07
C THR A 914 -30.22 16.96 8.84
N LEU A 915 -29.77 17.57 9.92
CA LEU A 915 -28.69 18.54 10.02
C LEU A 915 -27.79 18.09 11.17
N ARG A 916 -26.50 17.97 10.93
CA ARG A 916 -25.52 17.48 11.89
C ARG A 916 -24.36 18.45 11.93
N GLY A 917 -23.99 18.89 13.13
CA GLY A 917 -22.78 19.67 13.38
C GLY A 917 -21.90 18.92 14.37
N GLU A 918 -20.61 18.78 14.06
CA GLU A 918 -19.66 18.06 14.89
C GLU A 918 -18.32 18.79 14.96
N LEU A 919 -17.90 19.14 16.18
CA LEU A 919 -16.60 19.73 16.47
C LEU A 919 -15.63 18.62 16.88
N ARG A 920 -14.63 18.35 16.04
CA ARG A 920 -13.62 17.30 16.23
C ARG A 920 -12.32 17.93 16.71
N PHE A 921 -11.70 17.33 17.73
CA PHE A 921 -10.43 17.83 18.30
C PHE A 921 -9.55 16.68 18.78
N PRO A 922 -8.21 16.81 18.70
CA PRO A 922 -7.30 15.80 19.22
C PRO A 922 -7.34 15.79 20.76
N ILE A 923 -7.17 14.61 21.36
CA ILE A 923 -6.98 14.46 22.80
C ILE A 923 -5.53 14.07 23.09
N PHE A 924 -5.10 12.92 22.56
CA PHE A 924 -3.73 12.41 22.71
C PHE A 924 -3.44 11.33 21.66
N GLY A 925 -2.33 11.45 20.93
CA GLY A 925 -1.96 10.49 19.89
C GLY A 925 -3.11 10.27 18.88
N PRO A 926 -3.50 9.02 18.57
CA PRO A 926 -4.60 8.71 17.65
C PRO A 926 -6.00 8.87 18.26
N LEU A 927 -6.12 9.26 19.53
CA LEU A 927 -7.39 9.49 20.20
C LEU A 927 -7.89 10.92 19.95
N ALA A 928 -9.08 11.03 19.38
CA ALA A 928 -9.78 12.29 19.16
C ALA A 928 -11.13 12.31 19.88
N GLY A 929 -11.55 13.49 20.30
CA GLY A 929 -12.88 13.77 20.81
C GLY A 929 -13.77 14.39 19.74
N GLY A 930 -15.08 14.27 19.92
CA GLY A 930 -16.05 15.04 19.17
C GLY A 930 -17.21 15.49 20.04
N LEU A 931 -17.63 16.74 19.88
CA LEU A 931 -18.89 17.25 20.41
C LEU A 931 -19.85 17.44 19.24
N PHE A 932 -21.10 17.01 19.39
CA PHE A 932 -22.06 17.08 18.30
C PHE A 932 -23.41 17.65 18.69
N LEU A 933 -24.06 18.25 17.70
CA LEU A 933 -25.44 18.70 17.68
C LEU A 933 -26.09 18.12 16.43
N ASP A 934 -27.05 17.24 16.62
CA ASP A 934 -27.84 16.63 15.56
C ASP A 934 -29.27 17.19 15.63
N ALA A 935 -29.87 17.50 14.49
CA ALA A 935 -31.25 17.93 14.36
C ALA A 935 -31.90 17.21 13.18
N GLY A 936 -33.08 16.63 13.35
CA GLY A 936 -33.73 15.91 12.27
C GLY A 936 -35.14 15.48 12.59
N ASN A 937 -35.91 15.18 11.57
CA ASN A 937 -37.24 14.60 11.70
C ASN A 937 -37.65 13.90 10.41
N LEU A 938 -38.67 13.04 10.50
CA LEU A 938 -39.24 12.33 9.37
C LEU A 938 -40.77 12.45 9.36
N TRP A 939 -41.35 12.37 8.17
CA TRP A 939 -42.77 12.55 7.92
C TRP A 939 -43.30 11.46 7.01
N THR A 940 -44.59 11.17 7.15
CA THR A 940 -45.33 10.26 6.29
C THR A 940 -46.58 10.94 5.76
N ARG A 941 -47.33 10.24 4.91
CA ARG A 941 -48.59 10.72 4.36
C ARG A 941 -49.67 10.77 5.45
N SER A 942 -50.26 11.95 5.64
CA SER A 942 -51.49 12.10 6.42
C SER A 942 -52.67 11.51 5.63
N ALA A 943 -53.68 11.01 6.32
CA ALA A 943 -54.74 10.31 5.61
C ALA A 943 -55.56 11.25 4.71
N GLY A 944 -55.66 10.88 3.44
CA GLY A 944 -56.36 11.68 2.42
C GLY A 944 -55.44 12.57 1.59
N ASP A 945 -54.21 12.82 2.05
CA ASP A 945 -53.21 13.54 1.27
C ASP A 945 -52.58 12.63 0.21
N ARG A 946 -52.13 13.23 -0.90
CA ARG A 946 -51.38 12.51 -1.94
C ARG A 946 -49.88 12.42 -1.65
N ASP A 947 -49.37 13.36 -0.86
CA ASP A 947 -47.96 13.50 -0.53
C ASP A 947 -47.78 13.60 0.99
N ALA A 948 -46.60 13.25 1.49
CA ALA A 948 -46.24 13.45 2.89
C ALA A 948 -46.41 14.92 3.33
N THR A 949 -46.97 15.14 4.53
CA THR A 949 -47.04 16.46 5.15
C THR A 949 -45.62 16.86 5.55
N PHE A 950 -44.96 17.71 4.76
CA PHE A 950 -43.52 17.99 4.89
C PHE A 950 -43.30 19.40 5.43
N ASP A 951 -42.91 19.51 6.70
CA ASP A 951 -42.45 20.76 7.32
C ASP A 951 -40.97 20.63 7.69
N PRO A 952 -40.02 21.10 6.86
CA PRO A 952 -38.59 20.92 7.09
C PRO A 952 -38.06 21.67 8.33
N PHE A 953 -38.87 22.49 8.99
CA PHE A 953 -38.48 23.27 10.16
C PHE A 953 -38.92 22.64 11.48
N GLU A 954 -39.83 21.65 11.46
CA GLU A 954 -40.21 20.90 12.65
C GLU A 954 -39.17 19.82 12.95
N LEU A 955 -38.06 20.23 13.56
CA LEU A 955 -36.90 19.37 13.80
C LEU A 955 -36.80 18.93 15.26
N ARG A 956 -36.44 17.66 15.45
CA ARG A 956 -36.08 17.11 16.76
C ARG A 956 -34.58 17.24 16.96
N THR A 957 -34.15 17.52 18.19
CA THR A 957 -32.75 17.87 18.45
C THR A 957 -32.11 16.92 19.45
N ALA A 958 -30.84 16.61 19.20
CA ALA A 958 -29.99 15.83 20.09
C ALA A 958 -28.61 16.46 20.20
N VAL A 959 -28.01 16.36 21.38
CA VAL A 959 -26.62 16.81 21.63
C VAL A 959 -25.84 15.70 22.28
N GLY A 960 -24.55 15.64 22.03
CA GLY A 960 -23.75 14.61 22.64
C GLY A 960 -22.26 14.78 22.45
N ALA A 961 -21.55 13.76 22.91
CA ALA A 961 -20.11 13.70 22.84
C ALA A 961 -19.68 12.27 22.52
N GLY A 962 -18.50 12.15 21.94
CA GLY A 962 -17.92 10.85 21.68
C GLY A 962 -16.42 10.86 21.43
N PHE A 963 -15.88 9.65 21.38
CA PHE A 963 -14.46 9.39 21.20
C PHE A 963 -14.23 8.62 19.92
N ARG A 964 -13.13 8.93 19.24
CA ARG A 964 -12.67 8.27 18.02
C ARG A 964 -11.24 7.79 18.24
N LEU A 965 -10.99 6.52 17.99
CA LEU A 965 -9.65 5.93 18.05
C LEU A 965 -9.35 5.26 16.72
N VAL A 966 -8.32 5.75 16.03
CA VAL A 966 -7.83 5.08 14.81
C VAL A 966 -6.98 3.89 15.21
N THR A 967 -7.38 2.68 14.81
CA THR A 967 -6.62 1.45 15.03
C THR A 967 -6.18 0.84 13.70
N PRO A 968 -5.17 -0.06 13.70
CA PRO A 968 -4.77 -0.77 12.49
C PRO A 968 -5.89 -1.62 11.84
N VAL A 969 -6.92 -1.97 12.60
CA VAL A 969 -8.03 -2.84 12.16
C VAL A 969 -9.32 -2.07 11.84
N GLY A 970 -9.29 -0.74 11.92
CA GLY A 970 -10.44 0.14 11.67
C GLY A 970 -10.59 1.24 12.71
N ALA A 971 -11.49 2.19 12.47
CA ALA A 971 -11.81 3.20 13.46
C ALA A 971 -12.71 2.59 14.55
N VAL A 972 -12.47 2.97 15.80
CA VAL A 972 -13.39 2.73 16.92
C VAL A 972 -14.08 4.05 17.22
N ALA A 973 -15.41 4.05 17.25
CA ALA A 973 -16.21 5.19 17.68
C ALA A 973 -17.12 4.80 18.85
N LEU A 974 -17.20 5.71 19.83
CA LEU A 974 -18.13 5.62 20.95
C LEU A 974 -18.79 6.97 21.11
N ASP A 975 -20.07 7.08 20.77
CA ASP A 975 -20.86 8.31 20.84
C ASP A 975 -22.00 8.12 21.85
N TYR A 976 -22.25 9.11 22.70
CA TYR A 976 -23.46 9.16 23.54
C TYR A 976 -24.22 10.44 23.24
N GLY A 977 -25.46 10.29 22.77
CA GLY A 977 -26.35 11.41 22.47
C GLY A 977 -27.53 11.49 23.43
N LEU A 978 -27.90 12.71 23.79
CA LEU A 978 -29.06 13.05 24.59
C LEU A 978 -30.16 13.60 23.67
N ASN A 979 -31.35 13.02 23.76
CA ASN A 979 -32.54 13.56 23.13
C ASN A 979 -33.04 14.76 23.94
N LEU A 980 -33.07 15.94 23.34
CA LEU A 980 -33.46 17.18 24.04
C LEU A 980 -34.98 17.32 24.19
N GLN A 981 -35.75 16.56 23.41
CA GLN A 981 -37.21 16.66 23.33
C GLN A 981 -37.86 15.26 23.31
N PRO A 982 -37.67 14.44 24.35
CA PRO A 982 -38.26 13.10 24.41
C PRO A 982 -39.78 13.18 24.60
N ARG A 983 -40.52 12.43 23.78
CA ARG A 983 -41.98 12.30 23.88
C ARG A 983 -42.36 11.25 24.93
N ARG A 984 -43.47 11.51 25.62
CA ARG A 984 -43.99 10.70 26.74
C ARG A 984 -45.51 10.58 26.63
N PHE A 985 -45.97 9.76 25.69
CA PHE A 985 -47.40 9.56 25.43
C PHE A 985 -47.85 8.11 25.69
N GLY A 986 -47.07 7.31 26.43
CA GLY A 986 -47.40 5.94 26.77
C GLY A 986 -47.08 4.98 25.62
N ALA A 987 -47.90 4.99 24.56
CA ALA A 987 -47.69 4.19 23.34
C ALA A 987 -46.43 4.63 22.56
N LEU A 988 -45.95 5.85 22.80
CA LEU A 988 -44.78 6.44 22.16
C LEU A 988 -43.87 7.06 23.22
N ASP A 989 -43.15 6.19 23.94
CA ASP A 989 -42.19 6.59 24.95
C ASP A 989 -40.77 6.51 24.42
N GLU A 990 -40.13 7.67 24.29
CA GLU A 990 -38.81 7.76 23.67
C GLU A 990 -37.69 7.81 24.71
N PRO A 991 -36.51 7.26 24.41
CA PRO A 991 -35.38 7.31 25.32
C PRO A 991 -34.88 8.74 25.50
N THR A 992 -34.35 9.03 26.69
CA THR A 992 -33.70 10.32 27.01
C THR A 992 -32.33 10.46 26.34
N GLY A 993 -31.75 9.37 25.86
CA GLY A 993 -30.50 9.34 25.12
C GLY A 993 -30.14 7.91 24.70
N ALA A 994 -29.16 7.80 23.82
CA ALA A 994 -28.70 6.54 23.26
C ALA A 994 -27.17 6.46 23.27
N LEU A 995 -26.65 5.25 23.48
CA LEU A 995 -25.23 4.95 23.34
C LEU A 995 -25.01 4.32 21.97
N HIS A 996 -23.96 4.72 21.29
CA HIS A 996 -23.58 4.14 20.03
C HIS A 996 -22.13 3.71 20.06
N PHE A 997 -21.88 2.50 19.58
CA PHE A 997 -20.55 1.95 19.46
C PHE A 997 -20.36 1.38 18.07
N SER A 998 -19.17 1.56 17.51
CA SER A 998 -18.77 0.96 16.25
C SER A 998 -17.26 0.65 16.25
N ILE A 999 -16.88 -0.53 15.78
CA ILE A 999 -15.51 -0.97 15.52
C ILE A 999 -15.39 -1.70 14.19
N GLY A 1000 -14.33 -1.40 13.43
CA GLY A 1000 -13.97 -2.15 12.21
C GLY A 1000 -14.19 -1.36 10.93
N LEU A 1001 -14.11 -2.05 9.79
CA LEU A 1001 -14.37 -1.47 8.46
C LEU A 1001 -15.87 -1.58 8.18
N PHE A 1002 -16.58 -0.45 8.33
CA PHE A 1002 -17.99 -0.25 7.95
C PHE A 1002 -18.11 0.12 6.47
#